data_AF-A0A1B7THJ2-F1
#
_entry.id   AF-A0A1B7THJ2-F1
#
_cell.length_a   1.000
_cell.length_b   1.000
_cell.length_c   1.000
_cell.angle_alpha   90.00
_cell.angle_beta   90.00
_cell.angle_gamma   90.00
#
_symmetry.space_group_name_H-M   'P 1'
#
loop_
_entity.id
_entity.type
_entity.pdbx_description
1 polymer ?
#
loop_
_entity_poly.entity_id
_entity_poly.type
_entity_poly.pdbx_seq_one_letter_code
_entity_poly.pdbx_strand_id
1 'polypeptide(L)'
;MGILDVIDKIEDNNINENNNSNGLNSNGGSRNVNINNNDFYYSKDMENISVRSIRPKTFLYTSVIKNYLGEKAMAILKILLSKERVTLKMLYSLMNNTDVPMELPTVKRTLVSMIQLGLINYYQDEIPKNFNPKINKKFKQKIHYSLNEEGLNLLLYSGEIITNVAMIHSYMGESPMNIIEEIITNCLQFGFLSIDQIVMTIKNDENEHFANEDTIRQCIDILLKDGWLVRATPLDQCPSRDLWNLIYNREYTIIGEKDKTLSELKRKHQATFKSKEKFNKLSAYSQGEICKVSLDRYWKWKRVLHISQLCESIHGITIGKILNFCGDIIGNKQPTLRDPLKECGLFDDPAELNAFKEEQEYKDENTPGVSFDALDIQRFIQMRNIPIDLNSVLVNKINSGNTNNNDDNKRVKKESNLGLSLNDIQEEDGEEGEEIDLDEAEIGDDTNENGKRSIGNNNASIASINACLQLLSDDMQSIQFLKKTSSGKYYFPFTKLTEALKESVYDGLIESTLGVSSLRLLRCIRFNRLITEKTLCSLVLLKDKDVRHIITKLIKINAVEIQELPKANDRSAARTVFLYKVDERHQYQYMEDNLCWNMANLINKIELLKEKNKVLLNKVERDDVAGKEEELLLTSELNQLKMINEREMSSFVRLNRLLSLWEVFQF
;
A
#
# COMPACT_ATOMS: atom_id res chain seq x y z
N MET A 1 -1.73 13.41 -33.23
CA MET A 1 -2.48 12.19 -33.55
C MET A 1 -3.70 12.16 -32.64
N GLY A 2 -4.82 11.62 -33.09
CA GLY A 2 -5.94 11.29 -32.20
C GLY A 2 -5.55 10.19 -31.23
N ILE A 3 -6.33 10.05 -30.15
CA ILE A 3 -6.26 8.90 -29.24
C ILE A 3 -6.59 7.63 -30.03
N LEU A 4 -7.55 7.71 -30.97
CA LEU A 4 -7.87 6.61 -31.89
C LEU A 4 -6.68 6.23 -32.80
N ASP A 5 -5.92 7.19 -33.33
CA ASP A 5 -4.74 6.90 -34.18
C ASP A 5 -3.61 6.21 -33.37
N VAL A 6 -3.58 6.38 -32.04
CA VAL A 6 -2.65 5.71 -31.13
C VAL A 6 -3.14 4.29 -30.83
N ILE A 7 -4.43 4.12 -30.52
CA ILE A 7 -5.06 2.80 -30.32
C ILE A 7 -4.86 1.92 -31.57
N ASP A 8 -5.19 2.44 -32.76
CA ASP A 8 -5.12 1.69 -34.01
C ASP A 8 -3.67 1.22 -34.32
N LYS A 9 -2.63 1.92 -33.84
CA LYS A 9 -1.21 1.50 -33.95
C LYS A 9 -0.77 0.46 -32.91
N ILE A 10 -1.41 0.42 -31.75
CA ILE A 10 -1.10 -0.51 -30.66
C ILE A 10 -1.54 -1.94 -31.02
N GLU A 11 -2.55 -2.08 -31.88
CA GLU A 11 -3.09 -3.37 -32.30
C GLU A 11 -2.12 -4.17 -33.22
N ASP A 12 -1.13 -3.54 -33.88
CA ASP A 12 -0.25 -4.18 -34.89
C ASP A 12 1.07 -4.80 -34.34
N ASN A 13 1.64 -4.31 -33.23
CA ASN A 13 3.05 -4.59 -32.86
C ASN A 13 3.33 -5.91 -32.10
N ASN A 14 2.32 -6.65 -31.65
CA ASN A 14 2.45 -7.61 -30.54
C ASN A 14 2.65 -9.09 -30.95
N ILE A 15 3.63 -9.41 -31.82
CA ILE A 15 3.84 -10.80 -32.32
C ILE A 15 5.09 -11.51 -31.79
N ASN A 16 6.18 -10.82 -31.42
CA ASN A 16 7.49 -11.45 -31.16
C ASN A 16 8.08 -11.23 -29.75
N GLU A 17 8.88 -12.22 -29.34
CA GLU A 17 9.93 -12.20 -28.31
C GLU A 17 9.54 -12.14 -26.81
N ASN A 18 9.23 -13.34 -26.28
CA ASN A 18 9.72 -13.73 -24.95
C ASN A 18 11.13 -14.35 -25.08
N ASN A 19 12.11 -13.95 -24.24
CA ASN A 19 12.84 -14.86 -23.32
C ASN A 19 14.10 -14.28 -22.62
N ASN A 20 14.37 -14.86 -21.43
CA ASN A 20 15.66 -14.99 -20.72
C ASN A 20 16.27 -13.80 -19.92
N SER A 21 17.25 -14.14 -19.05
CA SER A 21 17.47 -13.50 -17.74
C SER A 21 18.91 -13.64 -17.14
N ASN A 22 19.05 -13.37 -15.82
CA ASN A 22 20.26 -13.06 -14.97
C ASN A 22 20.59 -11.55 -14.89
N GLY A 23 21.44 -11.03 -13.97
CA GLY A 23 22.01 -11.56 -12.71
C GLY A 23 23.44 -11.01 -12.40
N LEU A 24 23.95 -10.84 -11.16
CA LEU A 24 23.45 -11.01 -9.77
C LEU A 24 24.41 -10.29 -8.74
N ASN A 25 23.91 -9.92 -7.55
CA ASN A 25 24.61 -9.84 -6.23
C ASN A 25 25.70 -8.75 -5.96
N SER A 26 26.11 -8.40 -4.71
CA SER A 26 25.60 -8.65 -3.32
C SER A 26 26.18 -7.66 -2.27
N ASN A 27 25.51 -7.53 -1.10
CA ASN A 27 25.98 -6.97 0.21
C ASN A 27 26.03 -5.42 0.37
N GLY A 28 25.79 -4.82 1.56
CA GLY A 28 25.25 -5.37 2.82
C GLY A 28 25.81 -4.74 4.12
N GLY A 29 24.94 -4.31 5.07
CA GLY A 29 25.35 -3.80 6.39
C GLY A 29 24.18 -3.29 7.26
N SER A 30 24.29 -3.30 8.60
CA SER A 30 23.22 -2.84 9.51
C SER A 30 23.72 -2.44 10.91
N ARG A 31 23.07 -1.46 11.56
CA ARG A 31 23.12 -1.21 13.02
C ARG A 31 21.76 -0.71 13.53
N ASN A 32 21.35 -1.18 14.70
CA ASN A 32 20.10 -0.81 15.37
C ASN A 32 20.31 0.38 16.33
N VAL A 33 19.26 1.19 16.53
CA VAL A 33 19.11 2.08 17.70
C VAL A 33 17.67 2.01 18.20
N ASN A 34 17.48 1.79 19.51
CA ASN A 34 16.18 1.84 20.17
C ASN A 34 15.70 3.30 20.34
N ILE A 35 14.40 3.54 20.15
CA ILE A 35 13.76 4.82 20.53
C ILE A 35 12.53 4.51 21.38
N ASN A 36 12.54 4.97 22.63
CA ASN A 36 11.43 4.81 23.57
C ASN A 36 10.25 5.70 23.17
N ASN A 37 9.03 5.18 23.32
CA ASN A 37 7.80 5.98 23.15
C ASN A 37 7.51 6.81 24.40
N ASN A 38 7.28 8.11 24.23
CA ASN A 38 6.34 8.90 25.04
C ASN A 38 5.95 10.21 24.32
N ASP A 39 5.09 11.01 24.96
CA ASP A 39 4.63 12.35 24.56
C ASP A 39 3.57 12.46 23.44
N PHE A 40 2.38 11.94 23.77
CA PHE A 40 1.10 12.39 23.21
C PHE A 40 0.56 13.63 23.95
N TYR A 41 0.85 14.84 23.44
CA TYR A 41 0.16 16.06 23.88
C TYR A 41 -0.80 16.58 22.80
N TYR A 42 -2.10 16.42 23.05
CA TYR A 42 -3.17 17.03 22.25
C TYR A 42 -3.29 18.53 22.56
N SER A 43 -2.63 19.38 21.76
CA SER A 43 -2.90 20.83 21.82
C SER A 43 -4.33 21.14 21.34
N LYS A 44 -4.93 22.16 21.94
CA LYS A 44 -6.39 22.39 21.97
C LYS A 44 -6.80 23.67 21.22
N ASP A 45 -6.08 23.98 20.14
CA ASP A 45 -6.13 25.30 19.50
C ASP A 45 -7.38 25.54 18.67
N MET A 46 -8.03 26.70 18.89
CA MET A 46 -9.27 27.11 18.22
C MET A 46 -9.13 27.21 16.69
N GLU A 47 -7.91 27.45 16.19
CA GLU A 47 -7.57 27.47 14.75
C GLU A 47 -7.99 26.17 14.02
N ASN A 48 -8.12 25.04 14.73
CA ASN A 48 -8.55 23.77 14.14
C ASN A 48 -10.04 23.74 13.73
N ILE A 49 -10.90 24.67 14.17
CA ILE A 49 -12.36 24.56 13.95
C ILE A 49 -12.74 24.83 12.49
N SER A 50 -12.13 25.81 11.83
CA SER A 50 -12.30 26.06 10.39
C SER A 50 -11.76 24.90 9.54
N VAL A 51 -10.68 24.26 9.99
CA VAL A 51 -10.05 23.11 9.32
C VAL A 51 -10.95 21.86 9.37
N ARG A 52 -11.78 21.71 10.41
CA ARG A 52 -12.71 20.56 10.57
C ARG A 52 -13.89 20.53 9.62
N SER A 53 -14.24 21.64 8.95
CA SER A 53 -15.34 21.66 7.97
C SER A 53 -14.88 21.42 6.53
N ILE A 54 -13.56 21.31 6.29
CA ILE A 54 -12.99 21.04 4.96
C ILE A 54 -13.06 19.54 4.67
N ARG A 55 -13.49 19.15 3.47
CA ARG A 55 -13.50 17.75 3.01
C ARG A 55 -12.07 17.16 3.10
N PRO A 56 -11.85 15.99 3.75
CA PRO A 56 -10.51 15.50 4.05
C PRO A 56 -9.57 15.35 2.84
N LYS A 57 -9.99 14.65 1.78
CA LYS A 57 -9.18 14.51 0.54
C LYS A 57 -8.85 15.86 -0.10
N THR A 58 -9.80 16.80 -0.08
CA THR A 58 -9.57 18.16 -0.59
C THR A 58 -8.53 18.89 0.25
N PHE A 59 -8.62 18.82 1.58
CA PHE A 59 -7.65 19.43 2.48
C PHE A 59 -6.24 18.86 2.23
N LEU A 60 -6.09 17.53 2.28
CA LEU A 60 -4.82 16.82 2.08
C LEU A 60 -4.13 17.24 0.77
N TYR A 61 -4.80 17.06 -0.35
CA TYR A 61 -4.21 17.36 -1.66
C TYR A 61 -3.88 18.85 -1.82
N THR A 62 -4.66 19.76 -1.21
CA THR A 62 -4.32 21.20 -1.24
C THR A 62 -3.10 21.56 -0.40
N SER A 63 -2.91 20.95 0.77
CA SER A 63 -1.70 21.15 1.58
C SER A 63 -0.46 20.54 0.92
N VAL A 64 -0.58 19.34 0.33
CA VAL A 64 0.53 18.71 -0.43
C VAL A 64 0.96 19.60 -1.60
N ILE A 65 0.03 20.02 -2.47
CA ILE A 65 0.39 20.88 -3.62
C ILE A 65 0.88 22.27 -3.18
N LYS A 66 0.38 22.84 -2.08
CA LYS A 66 0.91 24.11 -1.55
C LYS A 66 2.38 23.98 -1.16
N ASN A 67 2.79 22.88 -0.53
CA ASN A 67 4.18 22.64 -0.14
C ASN A 67 5.11 22.40 -1.35
N TYR A 68 4.70 21.61 -2.34
CA TYR A 68 5.56 21.25 -3.49
C TYR A 68 5.55 22.28 -4.64
N LEU A 69 4.44 22.98 -4.89
CA LEU A 69 4.25 23.85 -6.06
C LEU A 69 3.71 25.25 -5.73
N GLY A 70 3.49 25.54 -4.45
CA GLY A 70 3.02 26.85 -3.99
C GLY A 70 1.54 27.14 -4.27
N GLU A 71 1.12 28.31 -3.81
CA GLU A 71 -0.29 28.70 -3.71
C GLU A 71 -1.01 28.79 -5.06
N LYS A 72 -0.28 29.10 -6.13
CA LYS A 72 -0.81 29.20 -7.50
C LYS A 72 -1.29 27.85 -8.04
N ALA A 73 -0.56 26.76 -7.74
CA ALA A 73 -0.99 25.41 -8.09
C ALA A 73 -2.13 24.94 -7.18
N MET A 74 -2.07 25.27 -5.87
CA MET A 74 -3.16 25.00 -4.92
C MET A 74 -4.49 25.64 -5.38
N ALA A 75 -4.49 26.88 -5.89
CA ALA A 75 -5.70 27.54 -6.36
C ALA A 75 -6.34 26.82 -7.56
N ILE A 76 -5.54 26.40 -8.55
CA ILE A 76 -6.00 25.59 -9.69
C ILE A 76 -6.55 24.24 -9.20
N LEU A 77 -5.86 23.58 -8.27
CA LEU A 77 -6.30 22.31 -7.69
C LEU A 77 -7.67 22.45 -6.99
N LYS A 78 -7.89 23.50 -6.19
CA LYS A 78 -9.19 23.76 -5.52
C LYS A 78 -10.35 23.90 -6.52
N ILE A 79 -10.10 24.50 -7.68
CA ILE A 79 -11.10 24.60 -8.76
C ILE A 79 -11.36 23.23 -9.39
N LEU A 80 -10.30 22.46 -9.71
CA LEU A 80 -10.44 21.12 -10.29
C LEU A 80 -11.17 20.15 -9.33
N LEU A 81 -10.83 20.15 -8.04
CA LEU A 81 -11.50 19.33 -7.00
C LEU A 81 -12.98 19.69 -6.77
N SER A 82 -13.42 20.90 -7.12
CA SER A 82 -14.80 21.36 -6.93
C SER A 82 -15.66 21.37 -8.20
N LYS A 83 -15.07 20.96 -9.34
CA LYS A 83 -15.74 20.93 -10.66
C LYS A 83 -15.45 19.68 -11.50
N GLU A 84 -14.47 18.86 -11.11
CA GLU A 84 -13.98 17.62 -11.76
C GLU A 84 -13.43 17.78 -13.19
N ARG A 85 -14.13 18.48 -14.07
CA ARG A 85 -13.75 18.74 -15.47
C ARG A 85 -13.86 20.22 -15.81
N VAL A 86 -12.76 20.83 -16.23
CA VAL A 86 -12.70 22.27 -16.49
C VAL A 86 -11.94 22.57 -17.77
N THR A 87 -12.50 23.39 -18.66
CA THR A 87 -11.78 23.92 -19.84
C THR A 87 -10.98 25.17 -19.49
N LEU A 88 -9.87 25.45 -20.19
CA LEU A 88 -9.00 26.60 -19.90
C LEU A 88 -9.75 27.96 -19.76
N LYS A 89 -10.81 28.17 -20.55
CA LYS A 89 -11.65 29.39 -20.46
C LYS A 89 -12.45 29.46 -19.16
N MET A 90 -13.03 28.33 -18.75
CA MET A 90 -13.76 28.24 -17.49
C MET A 90 -12.82 28.36 -16.29
N LEU A 91 -11.64 27.73 -16.37
CA LEU A 91 -10.60 27.84 -15.34
C LEU A 91 -10.19 29.31 -15.14
N TYR A 92 -9.87 30.03 -16.21
CA TYR A 92 -9.55 31.46 -16.13
C TYR A 92 -10.71 32.30 -15.57
N SER A 93 -11.95 32.04 -15.99
CA SER A 93 -13.12 32.75 -15.47
C SER A 93 -13.42 32.47 -14.00
N LEU A 94 -13.01 31.30 -13.47
CA LEU A 94 -13.14 30.96 -12.06
C LEU A 94 -11.96 31.49 -11.24
N MET A 95 -10.73 31.43 -11.76
CA MET A 95 -9.52 31.98 -11.12
C MET A 95 -9.67 33.47 -10.76
N ASN A 96 -10.30 34.27 -11.64
CA ASN A 96 -10.56 35.69 -11.38
C ASN A 96 -11.47 35.96 -10.16
N ASN A 97 -12.17 34.94 -9.66
CA ASN A 97 -13.04 35.02 -8.49
C ASN A 97 -12.43 34.33 -7.25
N THR A 98 -11.13 33.98 -7.28
CA THR A 98 -10.41 33.35 -6.15
C THR A 98 -9.42 34.31 -5.50
N ASP A 99 -8.97 33.96 -4.30
CA ASP A 99 -8.05 34.75 -3.46
C ASP A 99 -6.70 35.06 -4.15
N VAL A 100 -6.32 34.28 -5.17
CA VAL A 100 -5.09 34.45 -5.95
C VAL A 100 -5.43 34.69 -7.43
N PRO A 101 -5.77 35.91 -7.85
CA PRO A 101 -6.02 36.22 -9.25
C PRO A 101 -4.75 35.97 -10.09
N MET A 102 -4.91 35.34 -11.26
CA MET A 102 -3.80 34.95 -12.13
C MET A 102 -4.04 35.28 -13.60
N GLU A 103 -3.04 35.88 -14.24
CA GLU A 103 -3.05 36.10 -15.69
C GLU A 103 -3.04 34.79 -16.49
N LEU A 104 -3.64 34.82 -17.68
CA LEU A 104 -3.72 33.65 -18.57
C LEU A 104 -2.36 32.99 -18.94
N PRO A 105 -1.24 33.73 -19.14
CA PRO A 105 0.07 33.09 -19.34
C PRO A 105 0.55 32.33 -18.10
N THR A 106 0.33 32.89 -16.91
CA THR A 106 0.68 32.25 -15.63
C THR A 106 -0.13 30.98 -15.41
N VAL A 107 -1.45 31.02 -15.63
CA VAL A 107 -2.32 29.83 -15.56
C VAL A 107 -1.89 28.74 -16.54
N LYS A 108 -1.44 29.10 -17.75
CA LYS A 108 -0.88 28.12 -18.71
C LYS A 108 0.43 27.52 -18.20
N ARG A 109 1.36 28.33 -17.68
CA ARG A 109 2.67 27.85 -17.21
C ARG A 109 2.52 26.88 -16.04
N THR A 110 1.71 27.23 -15.03
CA THR A 110 1.46 26.34 -13.88
C THR A 110 0.73 25.06 -14.28
N LEU A 111 -0.26 25.15 -15.18
CA LEU A 111 -0.97 23.97 -15.68
C LEU A 111 -0.05 23.02 -16.48
N VAL A 112 0.90 23.54 -17.27
CA VAL A 112 1.91 22.70 -17.95
C VAL A 112 2.82 22.02 -16.93
N SER A 113 3.31 22.73 -15.90
CA SER A 113 4.09 22.11 -14.81
C SER A 113 3.31 21.02 -14.04
N MET A 114 2.00 21.20 -13.84
CA MET A 114 1.16 20.19 -13.19
C MET A 114 0.90 18.96 -14.09
N ILE A 115 0.82 19.13 -15.42
CA ILE A 115 0.76 17.99 -16.36
C ILE A 115 2.11 17.24 -16.40
N GLN A 116 3.24 17.97 -16.38
CA GLN A 116 4.59 17.40 -16.39
C GLN A 116 4.85 16.49 -15.18
N LEU A 117 4.29 16.82 -14.02
CA LEU A 117 4.32 16.01 -12.79
C LEU A 117 3.20 14.96 -12.70
N GLY A 118 2.43 14.73 -13.78
CA GLY A 118 1.35 13.75 -13.81
C GLY A 118 0.15 14.06 -12.91
N LEU A 119 0.01 15.30 -12.42
CA LEU A 119 -1.05 15.74 -11.50
C LEU A 119 -2.36 16.07 -12.21
N ILE A 120 -2.31 16.39 -13.51
CA ILE A 120 -3.49 16.75 -14.31
C ILE A 120 -3.57 15.84 -15.54
N ASN A 121 -4.67 15.10 -15.63
CA ASN A 121 -5.05 14.38 -16.84
C ASN A 121 -5.90 15.28 -17.74
N TYR A 122 -5.70 15.19 -19.05
CA TYR A 122 -6.39 16.01 -20.03
C TYR A 122 -7.07 15.17 -21.12
N TYR A 123 -8.23 15.62 -21.55
CA TYR A 123 -9.02 14.98 -22.60
C TYR A 123 -9.33 15.98 -23.71
N GLN A 124 -9.12 15.58 -24.97
CA GLN A 124 -9.44 16.37 -26.15
C GLN A 124 -10.69 15.81 -26.83
N ASP A 125 -11.72 16.65 -26.99
CA ASP A 125 -12.96 16.26 -27.67
C ASP A 125 -12.66 15.85 -29.14
N GLU A 126 -12.63 14.55 -29.43
CA GLU A 126 -12.53 14.04 -30.80
C GLU A 126 -13.82 14.28 -31.60
N ILE A 127 -13.65 14.45 -32.91
CA ILE A 127 -14.77 14.59 -33.86
C ILE A 127 -15.13 13.17 -34.34
N PRO A 128 -16.40 12.72 -34.24
CA PRO A 128 -16.81 11.43 -34.80
C PRO A 128 -16.43 11.34 -36.28
N LYS A 129 -15.87 10.21 -36.75
CA LYS A 129 -15.39 10.07 -38.15
C LYS A 129 -16.48 10.35 -39.21
N ASN A 130 -17.76 10.28 -38.85
CA ASN A 130 -18.92 10.62 -39.69
C ASN A 130 -19.30 12.13 -39.71
N PHE A 131 -18.68 12.98 -38.88
CA PHE A 131 -18.95 14.42 -38.81
C PHE A 131 -18.10 15.19 -39.82
N ASN A 132 -18.63 15.39 -41.03
CA ASN A 132 -17.91 16.03 -42.14
C ASN A 132 -17.46 17.48 -41.79
N PRO A 133 -16.14 17.75 -41.63
CA PRO A 133 -15.66 19.00 -41.07
C PRO A 133 -15.90 20.23 -41.96
N LYS A 134 -16.22 20.02 -43.24
CA LYS A 134 -16.54 21.10 -44.19
C LYS A 134 -17.93 21.73 -43.96
N ILE A 135 -18.82 21.06 -43.21
CA ILE A 135 -20.24 21.46 -43.09
C ILE A 135 -20.49 22.43 -41.93
N ASN A 136 -19.71 22.39 -40.84
CA ASN A 136 -19.98 23.18 -39.62
C ASN A 136 -18.75 23.91 -39.05
N LYS A 137 -18.61 25.20 -39.38
CA LYS A 137 -17.57 26.13 -38.88
C LYS A 137 -17.54 26.38 -37.34
N LYS A 138 -18.29 25.61 -36.54
CA LYS A 138 -18.49 25.84 -35.10
C LYS A 138 -17.87 24.77 -34.17
N PHE A 139 -17.48 23.60 -34.66
CA PHE A 139 -16.79 22.61 -33.85
C PHE A 139 -15.29 22.95 -33.70
N LYS A 140 -15.00 23.82 -32.73
CA LYS A 140 -13.64 23.94 -32.17
C LYS A 140 -13.46 22.84 -31.12
N GLN A 141 -12.47 21.98 -31.31
CA GLN A 141 -12.04 21.00 -30.31
C GLN A 141 -11.77 21.73 -28.98
N LYS A 142 -12.20 21.12 -27.88
CA LYS A 142 -11.93 21.61 -26.52
C LYS A 142 -11.00 20.62 -25.83
N ILE A 143 -10.13 21.16 -24.99
CA ILE A 143 -9.36 20.39 -24.04
C ILE A 143 -10.01 20.62 -22.67
N HIS A 144 -10.36 19.53 -22.01
CA HIS A 144 -10.85 19.51 -20.63
C HIS A 144 -9.74 18.98 -19.74
N TYR A 145 -9.54 19.63 -18.60
CA TYR A 145 -8.57 19.23 -17.58
C TYR A 145 -9.31 18.63 -16.40
N SER A 146 -8.70 17.60 -15.82
CA SER A 146 -9.21 16.81 -14.70
C SER A 146 -8.06 16.43 -13.78
N LEU A 147 -8.37 16.15 -12.52
CA LEU A 147 -7.35 15.76 -11.54
C LEU A 147 -6.90 14.31 -11.76
N ASN A 148 -5.61 14.04 -11.60
CA ASN A 148 -5.11 12.69 -11.37
C ASN A 148 -4.82 12.50 -9.87
N GLU A 149 -5.43 11.48 -9.25
CA GLU A 149 -5.13 11.10 -7.86
C GLU A 149 -3.79 10.36 -7.74
N GLU A 150 -3.33 9.66 -8.78
CA GLU A 150 -2.09 8.88 -8.71
C GLU A 150 -0.86 9.77 -8.59
N GLY A 151 -0.76 10.85 -9.37
CA GLY A 151 0.33 11.82 -9.25
C GLY A 151 0.37 12.52 -7.88
N LEU A 152 -0.80 12.81 -7.30
CA LEU A 152 -0.91 13.35 -5.94
C LEU A 152 -0.40 12.36 -4.89
N ASN A 153 -0.75 11.08 -5.04
CA ASN A 153 -0.28 10.01 -4.18
C ASN A 153 1.24 9.80 -4.33
N LEU A 154 1.80 9.85 -5.55
CA LEU A 154 3.26 9.79 -5.78
C LEU A 154 4.01 10.90 -5.03
N LEU A 155 3.47 12.13 -4.96
CA LEU A 155 4.06 13.21 -4.14
C LEU A 155 3.95 12.96 -2.62
N LEU A 156 2.93 12.21 -2.18
CA LEU A 156 2.72 11.86 -0.76
C LEU A 156 3.62 10.70 -0.31
N TYR A 157 3.86 9.72 -1.18
CA TYR A 157 4.74 8.57 -0.92
C TYR A 157 6.21 8.81 -1.31
N SER A 158 6.58 9.97 -1.87
CA SER A 158 7.87 10.22 -2.55
C SER A 158 9.10 9.71 -1.76
N GLY A 159 9.26 10.16 -0.50
CA GLY A 159 10.37 9.75 0.36
C GLY A 159 10.35 8.27 0.75
N GLU A 160 9.17 7.64 0.85
CA GLU A 160 9.07 6.20 1.06
C GLU A 160 9.37 5.40 -0.22
N ILE A 161 9.03 5.92 -1.41
CA ILE A 161 9.37 5.27 -2.69
C ILE A 161 10.89 5.26 -2.88
N ILE A 162 11.55 6.42 -2.71
CA ILE A 162 13.00 6.58 -2.84
C ILE A 162 13.73 5.58 -1.92
N THR A 163 13.44 5.64 -0.61
CA THR A 163 14.12 4.79 0.39
C THR A 163 13.84 3.29 0.24
N ASN A 164 12.60 2.89 -0.06
CA ASN A 164 12.28 1.46 -0.21
C ASN A 164 12.84 0.87 -1.52
N VAL A 165 12.86 1.62 -2.62
CA VAL A 165 13.47 1.14 -3.89
C VAL A 165 14.98 0.99 -3.72
N ALA A 166 15.67 1.97 -3.11
CA ALA A 166 17.08 1.85 -2.77
C ALA A 166 17.34 0.62 -1.86
N MET A 167 16.55 0.44 -0.80
CA MET A 167 16.67 -0.71 0.11
C MET A 167 16.48 -2.06 -0.61
N ILE A 168 15.51 -2.16 -1.51
CA ILE A 168 15.25 -3.38 -2.30
C ILE A 168 16.41 -3.72 -3.25
N HIS A 169 17.12 -2.71 -3.77
CA HIS A 169 18.27 -2.89 -4.66
C HIS A 169 19.64 -2.88 -3.96
N SER A 170 19.69 -2.70 -2.63
CA SER A 170 20.92 -2.73 -1.82
C SER A 170 21.80 -3.99 -1.99
N TYR A 171 21.25 -5.09 -2.50
CA TYR A 171 22.00 -6.28 -2.90
C TYR A 171 22.87 -6.09 -4.15
N MET A 172 22.95 -4.89 -4.74
CA MET A 172 23.85 -4.56 -5.85
C MET A 172 25.12 -3.83 -5.39
N GLY A 173 25.24 -3.57 -4.08
CA GLY A 173 26.31 -2.74 -3.51
C GLY A 173 25.92 -1.26 -3.46
N GLU A 174 26.75 -0.50 -2.75
CA GLU A 174 26.50 0.90 -2.37
C GLU A 174 26.44 1.85 -3.59
N SER A 175 27.33 1.70 -4.58
CA SER A 175 27.33 2.58 -5.76
C SER A 175 26.06 2.44 -6.63
N PRO A 176 25.59 1.24 -7.02
CA PRO A 176 24.32 1.10 -7.72
C PRO A 176 23.11 1.54 -6.88
N MET A 177 23.15 1.36 -5.56
CA MET A 177 22.07 1.81 -4.66
C MET A 177 21.90 3.34 -4.74
N ASN A 178 22.98 4.10 -4.62
CA ASN A 178 22.93 5.56 -4.67
C ASN A 178 22.49 6.07 -6.05
N ILE A 179 22.97 5.44 -7.14
CA ILE A 179 22.53 5.76 -8.51
C ILE A 179 21.03 5.50 -8.70
N ILE A 180 20.48 4.42 -8.11
CA ILE A 180 19.05 4.12 -8.14
C ILE A 180 18.24 5.13 -7.33
N GLU A 181 18.73 5.54 -6.16
CA GLU A 181 18.11 6.57 -5.32
C GLU A 181 18.00 7.91 -6.08
N GLU A 182 19.07 8.28 -6.79
CA GLU A 182 19.15 9.50 -7.60
C GLU A 182 18.26 9.43 -8.85
N ILE A 183 18.25 8.29 -9.59
CA ILE A 183 17.33 8.06 -10.72
C ILE A 183 15.88 8.27 -10.29
N ILE A 184 15.46 7.65 -9.17
CA ILE A 184 14.08 7.73 -8.69
C ILE A 184 13.75 9.13 -8.18
N THR A 185 14.68 9.80 -7.49
CA THR A 185 14.52 11.20 -7.05
C THR A 185 14.31 12.13 -8.24
N ASN A 186 15.16 12.04 -9.27
CA ASN A 186 15.03 12.81 -10.50
C ASN A 186 13.70 12.51 -11.23
N CYS A 187 13.29 11.24 -11.33
CA CYS A 187 12.00 10.88 -11.94
C CYS A 187 10.78 11.40 -11.14
N LEU A 188 10.86 11.50 -9.81
CA LEU A 188 9.79 12.08 -8.98
C LEU A 188 9.78 13.61 -9.03
N GLN A 189 10.95 14.25 -9.09
CA GLN A 189 11.08 15.72 -9.12
C GLN A 189 10.68 16.33 -10.47
N PHE A 190 10.95 15.65 -11.59
CA PHE A 190 10.64 16.15 -12.94
C PHE A 190 9.47 15.41 -13.61
N GLY A 191 9.01 14.28 -13.07
CA GLY A 191 7.88 13.50 -13.59
C GLY A 191 8.22 12.74 -14.87
N PHE A 192 7.64 13.16 -16.00
CA PHE A 192 7.83 12.51 -17.30
C PHE A 192 9.19 12.87 -17.94
N LEU A 193 10.19 11.98 -17.82
CA LEU A 193 11.54 12.15 -18.40
C LEU A 193 11.83 11.11 -19.48
N SER A 194 12.65 11.43 -20.49
CA SER A 194 13.26 10.41 -21.37
C SER A 194 14.50 9.77 -20.72
N ILE A 195 14.88 8.58 -21.20
CA ILE A 195 16.07 7.85 -20.70
C ILE A 195 17.34 8.71 -20.86
N ASP A 196 17.50 9.41 -21.98
CA ASP A 196 18.66 10.29 -22.21
C ASP A 196 18.65 11.52 -21.29
N GLN A 197 17.47 12.04 -20.93
CA GLN A 197 17.35 13.13 -19.95
C GLN A 197 17.78 12.68 -18.55
N ILE A 198 17.36 11.47 -18.13
CA ILE A 198 17.78 10.87 -16.84
C ILE A 198 19.32 10.73 -16.81
N VAL A 199 19.92 10.19 -17.88
CA VAL A 199 21.38 10.04 -18.01
C VAL A 199 22.09 11.40 -18.05
N MET A 200 21.48 12.44 -18.64
CA MET A 200 22.06 13.79 -18.65
C MET A 200 22.02 14.45 -17.27
N THR A 201 20.95 14.31 -16.50
CA THR A 201 20.86 14.90 -15.15
C THR A 201 21.92 14.32 -14.22
N ILE A 202 22.03 12.99 -14.16
CA ILE A 202 22.98 12.26 -13.29
C ILE A 202 24.45 12.59 -13.61
N LYS A 203 24.74 12.98 -14.86
CA LYS A 203 26.08 13.40 -15.29
C LYS A 203 26.45 14.84 -14.96
N ASN A 204 25.49 15.67 -14.52
CA ASN A 204 25.73 17.08 -14.23
C ASN A 204 25.98 17.37 -12.74
N ASP A 205 25.58 16.46 -11.85
CA ASP A 205 25.90 16.55 -10.42
C ASP A 205 27.40 16.25 -10.19
N GLU A 206 28.05 17.00 -9.30
CA GLU A 206 29.52 17.11 -9.19
C GLU A 206 30.25 15.85 -8.67
N ASN A 207 29.57 14.69 -8.64
CA ASN A 207 30.09 13.39 -8.20
C ASN A 207 30.93 12.70 -9.29
N GLU A 208 32.02 13.33 -9.75
CA GLU A 208 32.86 12.91 -10.91
C GLU A 208 33.46 11.49 -10.87
N HIS A 209 33.25 10.69 -9.80
CA HIS A 209 34.12 9.54 -9.49
C HIS A 209 33.63 8.12 -9.83
N PHE A 210 32.35 7.85 -10.15
CA PHE A 210 31.90 6.45 -10.34
C PHE A 210 30.89 6.13 -11.45
N ALA A 211 30.24 7.11 -12.09
CA ALA A 211 29.12 6.84 -12.99
C ALA A 211 29.54 6.60 -14.47
N ASN A 212 29.93 5.36 -14.81
CA ASN A 212 29.98 4.94 -16.21
C ASN A 212 28.56 4.98 -16.82
N GLU A 213 28.42 5.48 -18.06
CA GLU A 213 27.11 5.60 -18.72
C GLU A 213 26.37 4.25 -18.82
N ASP A 214 27.13 3.16 -18.97
CA ASP A 214 26.60 1.80 -19.02
C ASP A 214 26.07 1.29 -17.68
N THR A 215 26.61 1.73 -16.53
CA THR A 215 26.08 1.32 -15.22
C THR A 215 24.79 2.07 -14.89
N ILE A 216 24.66 3.34 -15.30
CA ILE A 216 23.39 4.07 -15.25
C ILE A 216 22.33 3.35 -16.09
N ARG A 217 22.65 3.01 -17.36
CA ARG A 217 21.71 2.27 -18.23
C ARG A 217 21.29 0.92 -17.64
N GLN A 218 22.23 0.14 -17.12
CA GLN A 218 21.91 -1.12 -16.44
C GLN A 218 20.95 -0.93 -15.27
N CYS A 219 21.14 0.11 -14.44
CA CYS A 219 20.22 0.44 -13.34
C CYS A 219 18.82 0.82 -13.85
N ILE A 220 18.72 1.59 -14.94
CA ILE A 220 17.43 1.94 -15.58
C ILE A 220 16.74 0.68 -16.13
N ASP A 221 17.47 -0.21 -16.81
CA ASP A 221 16.92 -1.46 -17.34
C ASP A 221 16.45 -2.43 -16.23
N ILE A 222 17.15 -2.46 -15.09
CA ILE A 222 16.72 -3.17 -13.88
C ILE A 222 15.40 -2.59 -13.34
N LEU A 223 15.30 -1.26 -13.19
CA LEU A 223 14.10 -0.59 -12.70
C LEU A 223 12.91 -0.71 -13.65
N LEU A 224 13.15 -0.77 -14.96
CA LEU A 224 12.13 -1.07 -15.98
C LEU A 224 11.67 -2.53 -15.92
N LYS A 225 12.60 -3.48 -15.77
CA LYS A 225 12.31 -4.92 -15.68
C LYS A 225 11.52 -5.29 -14.43
N ASP A 226 11.85 -4.68 -13.29
CA ASP A 226 11.09 -4.85 -12.05
C ASP A 226 9.81 -3.99 -12.03
N GLY A 227 9.64 -3.07 -12.98
CA GLY A 227 8.44 -2.26 -13.18
C GLY A 227 8.27 -1.09 -12.21
N TRP A 228 9.35 -0.68 -11.54
CA TRP A 228 9.40 0.56 -10.74
C TRP A 228 9.33 1.78 -11.66
N LEU A 229 10.02 1.72 -12.80
CA LEU A 229 9.83 2.60 -13.93
C LEU A 229 8.96 1.90 -14.98
N VAL A 230 8.08 2.66 -15.63
CA VAL A 230 7.24 2.21 -16.74
C VAL A 230 7.39 3.18 -17.90
N ARG A 231 7.46 2.67 -19.14
CA ARG A 231 7.44 3.50 -20.35
C ARG A 231 6.04 4.10 -20.52
N ALA A 232 5.96 5.42 -20.46
CA ALA A 232 4.71 6.16 -20.47
C ALA A 232 4.10 6.21 -21.88
N THR A 233 2.80 5.89 -21.96
CA THR A 233 2.02 5.90 -23.20
C THR A 233 1.13 7.16 -23.20
N PRO A 234 0.84 7.84 -24.32
CA PRO A 234 -0.06 9.01 -24.33
C PRO A 234 -1.49 8.76 -23.80
N LEU A 235 -1.87 7.48 -23.64
CA LEU A 235 -3.09 7.04 -22.98
C LEU A 235 -3.08 7.32 -21.46
N ASP A 236 -1.91 7.33 -20.82
CA ASP A 236 -1.73 7.55 -19.37
C ASP A 236 -2.24 8.92 -18.90
N GLN A 237 -2.19 9.91 -19.79
CA GLN A 237 -2.62 11.29 -19.50
C GLN A 237 -4.12 11.49 -19.77
N CYS A 238 -4.83 10.44 -20.22
CA CYS A 238 -6.27 10.43 -20.48
C CYS A 238 -7.02 9.79 -19.29
N PRO A 239 -8.14 10.36 -18.79
CA PRO A 239 -8.91 9.74 -17.72
C PRO A 239 -9.48 8.36 -18.11
N SER A 240 -9.32 7.36 -17.23
CA SER A 240 -9.78 5.96 -17.40
C SER A 240 -11.21 5.87 -17.96
N ARG A 241 -12.12 6.65 -17.37
CA ARG A 241 -13.54 6.72 -17.73
C ARG A 241 -13.79 7.27 -19.14
N ASP A 242 -12.97 8.22 -19.62
CA ASP A 242 -13.13 8.78 -20.97
C ASP A 242 -12.49 7.89 -22.03
N LEU A 243 -11.37 7.24 -21.72
CA LEU A 243 -10.78 6.17 -22.55
C LEU A 243 -11.77 5.01 -22.72
N TRP A 244 -12.40 4.56 -21.63
CA TRP A 244 -13.48 3.57 -21.67
C TRP A 244 -14.65 4.00 -22.54
N ASN A 245 -15.14 5.24 -22.38
CA ASN A 245 -16.23 5.77 -23.20
C ASN A 245 -15.86 5.82 -24.70
N LEU A 246 -14.62 6.17 -25.07
CA LEU A 246 -14.16 6.12 -26.47
C LEU A 246 -14.20 4.69 -27.02
N ILE A 247 -13.64 3.72 -26.29
CA ILE A 247 -13.58 2.31 -26.70
C ILE A 247 -14.99 1.72 -26.80
N TYR A 248 -15.84 1.94 -25.79
CA TYR A 248 -17.22 1.46 -25.79
C TYR A 248 -18.03 2.00 -26.96
N ASN A 249 -17.93 3.31 -27.24
CA ASN A 249 -18.60 3.90 -28.40
C ASN A 249 -18.05 3.35 -29.74
N ARG A 250 -16.74 3.10 -29.85
CA ARG A 250 -16.11 2.46 -31.03
C ARG A 250 -16.66 1.05 -31.26
N GLU A 251 -16.69 0.19 -30.25
CA GLU A 251 -17.18 -1.18 -30.42
C GLU A 251 -18.70 -1.23 -30.61
N TYR A 252 -19.47 -0.35 -29.94
CA TYR A 252 -20.93 -0.29 -30.08
C TYR A 252 -21.37 0.09 -31.51
N THR A 253 -20.71 1.05 -32.16
CA THR A 253 -21.01 1.37 -33.58
C THR A 253 -20.60 0.23 -34.50
N ILE A 254 -19.41 -0.36 -34.33
CA ILE A 254 -18.94 -1.49 -35.14
C ILE A 254 -19.89 -2.70 -35.07
N ILE A 255 -20.45 -3.00 -33.89
CA ILE A 255 -21.46 -4.07 -33.73
C ILE A 255 -22.80 -3.64 -34.34
N GLY A 256 -23.22 -2.39 -34.17
CA GLY A 256 -24.47 -1.85 -34.74
C GLY A 256 -24.48 -1.80 -36.28
N GLU A 257 -23.32 -1.59 -36.91
CA GLU A 257 -23.18 -1.62 -38.37
C GLU A 257 -23.22 -3.04 -38.94
N LYS A 258 -22.66 -4.02 -38.21
CA LYS A 258 -22.63 -5.44 -38.60
C LYS A 258 -23.98 -6.14 -38.34
N ASP A 259 -24.45 -6.14 -37.10
CA ASP A 259 -25.61 -6.94 -36.67
C ASP A 259 -26.79 -6.04 -36.27
N LYS A 260 -27.52 -5.55 -37.28
CA LYS A 260 -28.69 -4.66 -37.11
C LYS A 260 -29.87 -5.35 -36.42
N THR A 261 -30.04 -6.65 -36.62
CA THR A 261 -31.10 -7.49 -36.03
C THR A 261 -30.85 -7.87 -34.55
N LEU A 262 -29.68 -7.57 -34.00
CA LEU A 262 -29.34 -7.88 -32.61
C LEU A 262 -30.17 -7.03 -31.64
N SER A 263 -30.75 -7.68 -30.62
CA SER A 263 -31.48 -6.98 -29.56
C SER A 263 -30.57 -6.04 -28.77
N GLU A 264 -31.08 -4.89 -28.35
CA GLU A 264 -30.25 -3.84 -27.75
C GLU A 264 -29.51 -4.30 -26.49
N LEU A 265 -30.14 -5.11 -25.65
CA LEU A 265 -29.52 -5.70 -24.46
C LEU A 265 -28.30 -6.57 -24.85
N LYS A 266 -28.45 -7.45 -25.84
CA LYS A 266 -27.36 -8.32 -26.31
C LYS A 266 -26.27 -7.50 -27.04
N ARG A 267 -26.65 -6.42 -27.75
CA ARG A 267 -25.70 -5.46 -28.34
C ARG A 267 -24.87 -4.75 -27.26
N LYS A 268 -25.50 -4.31 -26.16
CA LYS A 268 -24.81 -3.70 -25.01
C LYS A 268 -23.83 -4.68 -24.36
N HIS A 269 -24.24 -5.88 -23.97
CA HIS A 269 -23.32 -6.87 -23.36
C HIS A 269 -22.18 -7.28 -24.31
N GLN A 270 -22.43 -7.44 -25.61
CA GLN A 270 -21.36 -7.76 -26.57
C GLN A 270 -20.38 -6.58 -26.76
N ALA A 271 -20.86 -5.33 -26.65
CA ALA A 271 -20.02 -4.15 -26.66
C ALA A 271 -19.20 -4.02 -25.36
N THR A 272 -19.81 -4.17 -24.17
CA THR A 272 -19.08 -4.09 -22.88
C THR A 272 -18.01 -5.18 -22.80
N PHE A 273 -18.32 -6.43 -23.17
CA PHE A 273 -17.35 -7.53 -23.14
C PHE A 273 -16.11 -7.25 -24.03
N LYS A 274 -16.32 -6.88 -25.31
CA LYS A 274 -15.21 -6.54 -26.22
C LYS A 274 -14.44 -5.29 -25.78
N SER A 275 -15.13 -4.36 -25.12
CA SER A 275 -14.51 -3.17 -24.55
C SER A 275 -13.64 -3.51 -23.35
N LYS A 276 -14.04 -4.44 -22.46
CA LYS A 276 -13.19 -4.96 -21.37
C LYS A 276 -11.89 -5.56 -21.92
N GLU A 277 -11.99 -6.46 -22.90
CA GLU A 277 -10.80 -7.08 -23.51
C GLU A 277 -9.84 -6.05 -24.12
N LYS A 278 -10.37 -5.05 -24.83
CA LYS A 278 -9.56 -3.99 -25.46
C LYS A 278 -9.00 -3.00 -24.44
N PHE A 279 -9.77 -2.63 -23.42
CA PHE A 279 -9.33 -1.74 -22.34
C PHE A 279 -8.20 -2.38 -21.52
N ASN A 280 -8.33 -3.65 -21.15
CA ASN A 280 -7.28 -4.38 -20.42
C ASN A 280 -5.98 -4.49 -21.25
N LYS A 281 -6.07 -4.71 -22.56
CA LYS A 281 -4.91 -4.72 -23.48
C LYS A 281 -4.24 -3.35 -23.60
N LEU A 282 -5.03 -2.27 -23.71
CA LEU A 282 -4.51 -0.90 -23.80
C LEU A 282 -3.91 -0.42 -22.47
N SER A 283 -4.51 -0.79 -21.34
CA SER A 283 -3.99 -0.48 -20.00
C SER A 283 -2.71 -1.24 -19.65
N ALA A 284 -2.42 -2.34 -20.34
CA ALA A 284 -1.18 -3.11 -20.18
C ALA A 284 -0.07 -2.65 -21.14
N TYR A 285 -0.32 -1.69 -22.04
CA TYR A 285 0.61 -1.31 -23.09
C TYR A 285 1.56 -0.18 -22.68
N SER A 286 2.85 -0.51 -22.55
CA SER A 286 3.93 0.41 -22.16
C SER A 286 5.06 0.45 -23.21
N GLN A 287 4.79 1.07 -24.36
CA GLN A 287 5.82 1.37 -25.36
C GLN A 287 5.93 2.88 -25.58
N GLY A 288 7.08 3.45 -25.20
CA GLY A 288 7.40 4.87 -25.29
C GLY A 288 8.85 5.15 -24.91
N GLU A 289 9.37 6.30 -25.33
CA GLU A 289 10.73 6.78 -25.02
C GLU A 289 10.80 7.52 -23.66
N ILE A 290 9.64 7.93 -23.15
CA ILE A 290 9.44 8.60 -21.87
C ILE A 290 9.18 7.56 -20.77
N CYS A 291 9.75 7.74 -19.60
CA CYS A 291 9.53 6.95 -18.40
C CYS A 291 8.69 7.72 -17.36
N LYS A 292 7.98 6.97 -16.52
CA LYS A 292 7.27 7.44 -15.31
C LYS A 292 7.51 6.45 -14.16
N VAL A 293 7.40 6.91 -12.91
CA VAL A 293 7.41 6.03 -11.73
C VAL A 293 6.04 5.34 -11.59
N SER A 294 6.03 4.05 -11.24
CA SER A 294 4.82 3.23 -11.12
C SER A 294 4.27 3.17 -9.70
N LEU A 295 3.15 3.85 -9.44
CA LEU A 295 2.44 3.77 -8.15
C LEU A 295 1.86 2.36 -7.91
N ASP A 296 1.36 1.69 -8.94
CA ASP A 296 0.81 0.33 -8.83
C ASP A 296 1.88 -0.70 -8.40
N ARG A 297 3.11 -0.62 -8.93
CA ARG A 297 4.21 -1.50 -8.49
C ARG A 297 4.56 -1.26 -7.01
N TYR A 298 4.53 -0.01 -6.56
CA TYR A 298 4.76 0.35 -5.17
C TYR A 298 3.64 -0.15 -4.24
N TRP A 299 2.37 0.03 -4.63
CA TRP A 299 1.22 -0.48 -3.87
C TRP A 299 1.14 -2.01 -3.84
N LYS A 300 1.52 -2.72 -4.90
CA LYS A 300 1.69 -4.20 -4.89
C LYS A 300 2.71 -4.66 -3.86
N TRP A 301 3.85 -3.96 -3.76
CA TRP A 301 4.86 -4.25 -2.74
C TRP A 301 4.36 -3.91 -1.33
N LYS A 302 3.75 -2.73 -1.11
CA LYS A 302 3.14 -2.36 0.17
C LYS A 302 2.06 -3.35 0.62
N ARG A 303 1.21 -3.85 -0.28
CA ARG A 303 0.20 -4.87 0.03
C ARG A 303 0.84 -6.14 0.59
N VAL A 304 1.93 -6.63 -0.01
CA VAL A 304 2.70 -7.77 0.52
C VAL A 304 3.30 -7.44 1.89
N LEU A 305 3.88 -6.26 2.07
CA LEU A 305 4.48 -5.85 3.34
C LEU A 305 3.46 -5.85 4.49
N HIS A 306 2.26 -5.31 4.25
CA HIS A 306 1.16 -5.34 5.24
C HIS A 306 0.65 -6.75 5.53
N ILE A 307 0.54 -7.60 4.50
CA ILE A 307 0.19 -9.01 4.64
C ILE A 307 1.26 -9.77 5.45
N SER A 308 2.54 -9.46 5.24
CA SER A 308 3.66 -9.97 6.04
C SER A 308 3.54 -9.53 7.49
N GLN A 309 3.33 -8.24 7.77
CA GLN A 309 3.19 -7.73 9.14
C GLN A 309 1.99 -8.34 9.88
N LEU A 310 0.86 -8.57 9.18
CA LEU A 310 -0.27 -9.31 9.71
C LEU A 310 0.13 -10.76 10.07
N CYS A 311 0.85 -11.45 9.18
CA CYS A 311 1.40 -12.78 9.45
C CYS A 311 2.41 -12.79 10.62
N GLU A 312 3.26 -11.76 10.76
CA GLU A 312 4.23 -11.67 11.87
C GLU A 312 3.53 -11.60 13.23
N SER A 313 2.36 -10.95 13.31
CA SER A 313 1.58 -10.84 14.55
C SER A 313 0.79 -12.11 14.92
N ILE A 314 0.53 -13.02 13.97
CA ILE A 314 -0.22 -14.27 14.20
C ILE A 314 0.72 -15.49 14.29
N HIS A 315 1.72 -15.58 13.41
CA HIS A 315 2.61 -16.75 13.27
C HIS A 315 4.08 -16.45 13.59
N GLY A 316 4.41 -15.22 13.94
CA GLY A 316 5.76 -14.81 14.34
C GLY A 316 6.65 -14.33 13.20
N ILE A 317 7.69 -13.60 13.58
CA ILE A 317 8.59 -12.81 12.71
C ILE A 317 9.27 -13.66 11.63
N THR A 318 9.64 -14.90 11.93
CA THR A 318 10.31 -15.79 10.97
C THR A 318 9.38 -16.24 9.85
N ILE A 319 8.12 -16.56 10.15
CA ILE A 319 7.14 -17.02 9.16
C ILE A 319 6.66 -15.84 8.30
N GLY A 320 6.42 -14.67 8.90
CA GLY A 320 6.09 -13.46 8.14
C GLY A 320 7.19 -13.07 7.15
N LYS A 321 8.47 -13.11 7.54
CA LYS A 321 9.59 -12.86 6.62
C LYS A 321 9.62 -13.83 5.42
N ILE A 322 9.30 -15.11 5.61
CA ILE A 322 9.14 -16.06 4.48
C ILE A 322 8.01 -15.60 3.56
N LEU A 323 6.87 -15.19 4.12
CA LEU A 323 5.72 -14.68 3.35
C LEU A 323 6.07 -13.41 2.57
N ASN A 324 6.87 -12.49 3.14
CA ASN A 324 7.37 -11.32 2.42
C ASN A 324 8.22 -11.71 1.20
N PHE A 325 9.17 -12.64 1.37
CA PHE A 325 9.99 -13.14 0.26
C PHE A 325 9.15 -13.85 -0.82
N CYS A 326 8.07 -14.54 -0.44
CA CYS A 326 7.12 -15.10 -1.41
C CYS A 326 6.47 -14.01 -2.27
N GLY A 327 6.10 -12.88 -1.68
CA GLY A 327 5.52 -11.75 -2.40
C GLY A 327 6.54 -10.97 -3.24
N ASP A 328 7.80 -10.85 -2.78
CA ASP A 328 8.91 -10.28 -3.56
C ASP A 328 9.22 -11.09 -4.83
N ILE A 329 9.15 -12.43 -4.76
CA ILE A 329 9.33 -13.35 -5.90
C ILE A 329 8.26 -13.12 -6.98
N ILE A 330 7.03 -12.81 -6.59
CA ILE A 330 5.93 -12.49 -7.53
C ILE A 330 6.11 -11.06 -8.08
N GLY A 331 6.51 -10.12 -7.23
CA GLY A 331 6.86 -8.75 -7.59
C GLY A 331 5.75 -8.04 -8.38
N ASN A 332 6.06 -7.60 -9.60
CA ASN A 332 5.12 -6.85 -10.44
C ASN A 332 3.92 -7.70 -10.96
N LYS A 333 4.05 -9.03 -10.98
CA LYS A 333 3.08 -9.95 -11.61
C LYS A 333 1.77 -10.10 -10.84
N GLN A 334 1.69 -9.58 -9.62
CA GLN A 334 0.46 -9.57 -8.84
C GLN A 334 -0.67 -8.83 -9.60
N PRO A 335 -1.95 -9.15 -9.36
CA PRO A 335 -3.06 -8.33 -9.85
C PRO A 335 -2.99 -6.90 -9.30
N THR A 336 -3.44 -5.93 -10.10
CA THR A 336 -3.49 -4.51 -9.73
C THR A 336 -4.51 -4.27 -8.62
N LEU A 337 -4.28 -3.26 -7.78
CA LEU A 337 -5.18 -2.95 -6.66
C LEU A 337 -6.36 -2.08 -7.14
N ARG A 338 -6.01 -0.92 -7.71
CA ARG A 338 -6.94 0.01 -8.37
C ARG A 338 -7.10 -0.37 -9.83
N ASP A 339 -7.85 -1.44 -10.10
CA ASP A 339 -8.27 -1.77 -11.47
C ASP A 339 -9.04 -0.58 -12.08
N PRO A 340 -8.57 0.04 -13.18
CA PRO A 340 -9.16 1.26 -13.72
C PRO A 340 -10.59 1.07 -14.25
N LEU A 341 -11.05 -0.18 -14.43
CA LEU A 341 -12.44 -0.48 -14.76
C LEU A 341 -13.41 -0.06 -13.62
N LYS A 342 -12.94 -0.01 -12.36
CA LYS A 342 -13.70 0.50 -11.20
C LYS A 342 -14.16 1.96 -11.39
N GLU A 343 -13.38 2.77 -12.09
CA GLU A 343 -13.66 4.20 -12.32
C GLU A 343 -14.62 4.45 -13.49
N CYS A 344 -14.83 3.44 -14.33
CA CYS A 344 -15.54 3.56 -15.59
C CYS A 344 -17.08 3.62 -15.44
N GLY A 345 -17.60 3.41 -14.22
CA GLY A 345 -19.04 3.43 -13.94
C GLY A 345 -19.78 2.18 -14.42
N LEU A 346 -19.09 1.04 -14.51
CA LEU A 346 -19.66 -0.22 -15.02
C LEU A 346 -20.42 -1.03 -13.94
N PHE A 347 -20.19 -0.73 -12.65
CA PHE A 347 -20.66 -1.53 -11.52
C PHE A 347 -22.00 -1.08 -10.90
N ASP A 348 -22.80 -0.34 -11.66
CA ASP A 348 -24.20 -0.06 -11.33
C ASP A 348 -25.08 -1.32 -11.43
N ASP A 349 -24.66 -2.33 -12.20
CA ASP A 349 -25.29 -3.65 -12.28
C ASP A 349 -24.62 -4.65 -11.29
N PRO A 350 -25.35 -5.21 -10.31
CA PRO A 350 -24.83 -6.23 -9.41
C PRO A 350 -24.28 -7.49 -10.11
N ALA A 351 -24.76 -7.84 -11.31
CA ALA A 351 -24.26 -8.99 -12.06
C ALA A 351 -22.84 -8.72 -12.60
N GLU A 352 -22.58 -7.53 -13.14
CA GLU A 352 -21.24 -7.11 -13.61
C GLU A 352 -20.26 -6.94 -12.42
N LEU A 353 -20.74 -6.49 -11.26
CA LEU A 353 -19.94 -6.43 -10.02
C LEU A 353 -19.50 -7.83 -9.55
N ASN A 354 -20.42 -8.79 -9.53
CA ASN A 354 -20.10 -10.16 -9.10
C ASN A 354 -19.16 -10.86 -10.10
N ALA A 355 -19.45 -10.75 -11.41
CA ALA A 355 -18.58 -11.29 -12.45
C ALA A 355 -17.17 -10.67 -12.40
N PHE A 356 -17.04 -9.40 -12.01
CA PHE A 356 -15.74 -8.77 -11.80
C PHE A 356 -15.02 -9.29 -10.54
N LYS A 357 -15.72 -9.54 -9.42
CA LYS A 357 -15.11 -10.22 -8.26
C LYS A 357 -14.59 -11.61 -8.64
N GLU A 358 -15.38 -12.38 -9.38
CA GLU A 358 -14.97 -13.70 -9.91
C GLU A 358 -13.75 -13.58 -10.86
N GLU A 359 -13.70 -12.54 -11.70
CA GLU A 359 -12.54 -12.26 -12.57
C GLU A 359 -11.26 -11.96 -11.77
N GLN A 360 -11.35 -11.26 -10.63
CA GLN A 360 -10.18 -10.99 -9.77
C GLN A 360 -9.76 -12.22 -8.96
N GLU A 361 -10.70 -13.01 -8.41
CA GLU A 361 -10.37 -14.29 -7.77
C GLU A 361 -9.73 -15.28 -8.76
N TYR A 362 -10.15 -15.26 -10.03
CA TYR A 362 -9.52 -16.04 -11.09
C TYR A 362 -8.09 -15.55 -11.40
N LYS A 363 -7.86 -14.21 -11.43
CA LYS A 363 -6.52 -13.61 -11.62
C LYS A 363 -5.56 -13.92 -10.47
N ASP A 364 -6.03 -13.99 -9.23
CA ASP A 364 -5.20 -14.34 -8.07
C ASP A 364 -4.49 -15.70 -8.26
N GLU A 365 -5.16 -16.71 -8.83
CA GLU A 365 -4.59 -18.04 -9.08
C GLU A 365 -3.90 -18.15 -10.46
N ASN A 366 -4.55 -17.67 -11.53
CA ASN A 366 -4.21 -18.06 -12.90
C ASN A 366 -3.26 -17.07 -13.62
N THR A 367 -2.83 -15.99 -12.98
CA THR A 367 -1.88 -15.04 -13.57
C THR A 367 -0.47 -15.67 -13.64
N PRO A 368 0.19 -15.69 -14.83
CA PRO A 368 1.40 -16.47 -15.05
C PRO A 368 2.58 -15.98 -14.18
N GLY A 369 3.00 -16.83 -13.24
CA GLY A 369 4.08 -16.54 -12.30
C GLY A 369 3.65 -15.83 -11.01
N VAL A 370 2.36 -15.85 -10.66
CA VAL A 370 1.88 -15.59 -9.28
C VAL A 370 1.96 -16.85 -8.41
N SER A 371 1.97 -18.04 -9.01
CA SER A 371 2.21 -19.31 -8.29
C SER A 371 3.70 -19.66 -8.20
N PHE A 372 4.13 -20.12 -7.02
CA PHE A 372 5.54 -20.38 -6.67
C PHE A 372 5.72 -21.68 -5.86
N ASP A 373 6.94 -22.21 -5.83
CA ASP A 373 7.33 -23.39 -5.04
C ASP A 373 8.40 -23.08 -3.99
N ALA A 374 8.54 -23.94 -2.98
CA ALA A 374 9.61 -23.85 -1.97
C ALA A 374 11.03 -23.85 -2.57
N LEU A 375 11.21 -24.41 -3.77
CA LEU A 375 12.48 -24.36 -4.50
C LEU A 375 12.82 -22.93 -4.97
N ASP A 376 11.82 -22.14 -5.36
CA ASP A 376 12.03 -20.76 -5.82
C ASP A 376 12.31 -19.83 -4.65
N ILE A 377 11.68 -20.07 -3.49
CA ILE A 377 12.02 -19.42 -2.22
C ILE A 377 13.46 -19.75 -1.80
N GLN A 378 13.87 -21.03 -1.87
CA GLN A 378 15.24 -21.40 -1.51
C GLN A 378 16.27 -20.73 -2.43
N ARG A 379 16.01 -20.68 -3.75
CA ARG A 379 16.82 -19.93 -4.72
C ARG A 379 16.90 -18.44 -4.37
N PHE A 380 15.78 -17.81 -4.01
CA PHE A 380 15.74 -16.39 -3.65
C PHE A 380 16.58 -16.10 -2.39
N ILE A 381 16.44 -16.93 -1.34
CA ILE A 381 17.24 -16.82 -0.11
C ILE A 381 18.75 -16.98 -0.41
N GLN A 382 19.11 -17.97 -1.24
CA GLN A 382 20.49 -18.21 -1.67
C GLN A 382 21.06 -17.06 -2.51
N MET A 383 20.27 -16.51 -3.43
CA MET A 383 20.69 -15.32 -4.21
C MET A 383 20.88 -14.11 -3.29
N ARG A 384 19.96 -13.83 -2.37
CA ARG A 384 20.02 -12.66 -1.50
C ARG A 384 20.96 -12.81 -0.29
N ASN A 385 21.63 -13.96 -0.11
CA ASN A 385 22.53 -14.25 1.03
C ASN A 385 21.90 -13.99 2.42
N ILE A 386 20.58 -14.18 2.57
CA ILE A 386 19.88 -13.81 3.81
C ILE A 386 20.10 -14.89 4.88
N PRO A 387 20.69 -14.58 6.06
CA PRO A 387 20.84 -15.54 7.14
C PRO A 387 19.48 -15.78 7.83
N ILE A 388 18.90 -16.97 7.60
CA ILE A 388 17.62 -17.37 8.19
C ILE A 388 17.80 -18.75 8.84
N ASP A 389 17.74 -18.81 10.18
CA ASP A 389 17.62 -20.09 10.87
C ASP A 389 16.14 -20.49 10.97
N LEU A 390 15.77 -21.56 10.26
CA LEU A 390 14.43 -22.16 10.31
C LEU A 390 14.33 -23.33 11.31
N ASN A 391 15.42 -23.71 11.98
CA ASN A 391 15.42 -24.88 12.87
C ASN A 391 14.67 -24.61 14.19
N SER A 392 14.59 -23.36 14.63
CA SER A 392 13.88 -22.91 15.84
C SER A 392 12.36 -22.85 15.69
N VAL A 393 11.86 -22.72 14.45
CA VAL A 393 10.44 -22.47 14.16
C VAL A 393 9.60 -23.75 14.20
N LEU A 394 10.21 -24.89 13.85
CA LEU A 394 9.53 -26.18 13.68
C LEU A 394 9.90 -27.12 14.82
N VAL A 395 9.43 -26.80 16.04
CA VAL A 395 9.56 -27.63 17.24
C VAL A 395 8.62 -28.84 17.16
N ASN A 396 8.83 -29.67 16.14
CA ASN A 396 8.21 -30.98 15.97
C ASN A 396 9.12 -31.96 15.21
N LYS A 397 10.44 -31.83 15.41
CA LYS A 397 11.33 -33.00 15.36
C LYS A 397 10.99 -33.89 16.56
N ILE A 398 9.98 -34.75 16.40
CA ILE A 398 9.88 -35.97 17.20
C ILE A 398 11.25 -36.64 17.14
N ASN A 399 11.80 -37.02 18.29
CA ASN A 399 13.06 -37.75 18.35
C ASN A 399 12.89 -39.16 17.77
N SER A 400 12.96 -39.23 16.43
CA SER A 400 13.26 -40.45 15.69
C SER A 400 14.68 -40.87 16.07
N GLY A 401 14.79 -41.56 17.21
CA GLY A 401 16.05 -41.96 17.81
C GLY A 401 16.90 -42.72 16.79
N ASN A 402 18.00 -42.11 16.37
CA ASN A 402 18.86 -42.66 15.33
C ASN A 402 19.75 -43.77 15.92
N THR A 403 19.13 -44.88 16.32
CA THR A 403 19.80 -46.10 16.76
C THR A 403 20.49 -46.75 15.57
N ASN A 404 21.75 -46.38 15.36
CA ASN A 404 22.63 -47.02 14.39
C ASN A 404 22.81 -48.49 14.76
N ASN A 405 22.10 -49.38 14.05
CA ASN A 405 22.41 -50.80 14.05
C ASN A 405 23.74 -51.01 13.31
N ASN A 406 24.82 -51.20 14.06
CA ASN A 406 25.93 -52.05 13.65
C ASN A 406 25.88 -53.30 14.54
N ASP A 407 25.92 -54.48 13.93
CA ASP A 407 25.88 -55.75 14.66
C ASP A 407 27.13 -55.93 15.53
N ASP A 408 26.94 -56.25 16.82
CA ASP A 408 27.78 -57.31 17.42
C ASP A 408 27.11 -58.07 18.59
N ASN A 409 26.76 -59.32 18.30
CA ASN A 409 26.65 -60.49 19.19
C ASN A 409 26.50 -60.30 20.72
N LYS A 410 25.26 -60.31 21.25
CA LYS A 410 24.89 -61.17 22.41
C LYS A 410 23.38 -61.33 22.69
N ARG A 411 22.85 -62.50 22.28
CA ARG A 411 22.11 -63.48 23.11
C ARG A 411 21.39 -62.96 24.40
N VAL A 412 20.04 -63.02 24.41
CA VAL A 412 19.15 -63.83 25.30
C VAL A 412 17.78 -63.15 25.63
N LYS A 413 16.70 -63.92 25.44
CA LYS A 413 15.32 -63.92 26.03
C LYS A 413 14.68 -62.58 26.49
N LYS A 414 13.47 -62.17 26.06
CA LYS A 414 12.12 -62.83 25.95
C LYS A 414 11.28 -62.68 27.23
N GLU A 415 9.97 -62.39 27.04
CA GLU A 415 8.91 -62.21 28.06
C GLU A 415 8.99 -60.91 28.91
N SER A 416 7.89 -60.34 29.46
CA SER A 416 6.53 -60.03 28.95
C SER A 416 5.67 -59.46 30.11
N ASN A 417 4.59 -58.75 29.78
CA ASN A 417 3.40 -58.46 30.63
C ASN A 417 3.48 -57.41 31.76
N LEU A 418 2.47 -56.52 31.72
CA LEU A 418 1.79 -55.81 32.81
C LEU A 418 2.60 -54.85 33.74
N GLY A 419 1.99 -53.81 34.30
CA GLY A 419 0.58 -53.41 34.25
C GLY A 419 0.30 -52.01 34.82
N LEU A 420 -0.98 -51.67 35.00
CA LEU A 420 -1.48 -50.36 35.46
C LEU A 420 -1.65 -50.30 36.99
N SER A 421 -1.13 -49.25 37.64
CA SER A 421 -1.74 -48.44 38.72
C SER A 421 -0.78 -47.25 38.99
N LEU A 422 -1.12 -45.98 39.24
CA LEU A 422 -2.28 -45.27 39.80
C LEU A 422 -2.45 -45.39 41.34
N ASN A 423 -2.46 -44.22 42.01
CA ASN A 423 -2.52 -43.95 43.46
C ASN A 423 -1.24 -44.38 44.23
N ASP A 424 -0.71 -43.60 45.18
CA ASP A 424 -1.40 -43.07 46.37
C ASP A 424 -1.32 -41.55 46.61
N ILE A 425 -2.11 -41.10 47.59
CA ILE A 425 -2.25 -39.73 48.11
C ILE A 425 -1.82 -39.72 49.58
N GLN A 426 -1.13 -38.66 50.03
CA GLN A 426 -1.15 -38.26 51.44
C GLN A 426 -0.93 -36.74 51.59
N GLU A 427 -1.45 -36.19 52.69
CA GLU A 427 -1.74 -34.76 52.90
C GLU A 427 -0.91 -34.17 54.07
N GLU A 428 -1.19 -32.90 54.39
CA GLU A 428 -0.86 -32.14 55.63
C GLU A 428 0.44 -31.31 55.66
N ASP A 429 0.26 -30.03 55.29
CA ASP A 429 0.43 -28.82 56.12
C ASP A 429 1.72 -28.59 56.95
N GLY A 430 2.32 -27.40 56.73
CA GLY A 430 3.34 -26.77 57.56
C GLY A 430 3.56 -25.31 57.10
N GLU A 431 3.62 -24.37 58.05
CA GLU A 431 3.75 -22.92 57.79
C GLU A 431 5.24 -22.45 57.77
N GLU A 432 5.43 -21.13 57.56
CA GLU A 432 6.72 -20.41 57.55
C GLU A 432 7.63 -20.72 56.33
N GLY A 433 8.50 -19.81 55.86
CA GLY A 433 8.69 -18.41 56.23
C GLY A 433 9.98 -17.83 55.64
N GLU A 434 9.84 -16.74 54.87
CA GLU A 434 10.90 -15.81 54.44
C GLU A 434 12.03 -16.28 53.47
N GLU A 435 12.50 -15.28 52.70
CA GLU A 435 13.76 -15.07 51.99
C GLU A 435 14.57 -16.25 51.37
N ILE A 436 14.76 -16.17 50.04
CA ILE A 436 15.79 -16.91 49.28
C ILE A 436 16.76 -15.87 48.70
N ASP A 437 18.00 -15.89 49.17
CA ASP A 437 19.09 -15.05 48.66
C ASP A 437 19.60 -15.50 47.27
N LEU A 438 20.25 -14.58 46.56
CA LEU A 438 20.84 -14.78 45.24
C LEU A 438 22.36 -14.85 45.34
N ASP A 439 22.91 -16.05 45.49
CA ASP A 439 24.36 -16.29 45.39
C ASP A 439 24.77 -16.71 43.96
N GLU A 440 25.81 -16.06 43.43
CA GLU A 440 26.42 -16.37 42.14
C GLU A 440 27.35 -17.61 42.25
N ALA A 441 27.29 -18.52 41.27
CA ALA A 441 28.18 -19.68 41.19
C ALA A 441 29.14 -19.56 39.99
N GLU A 442 30.42 -19.85 40.22
CA GLU A 442 31.54 -19.44 39.36
C GLU A 442 31.66 -20.18 38.02
N ILE A 443 32.37 -19.55 37.08
CA ILE A 443 32.68 -20.09 35.75
C ILE A 443 33.84 -21.10 35.85
N GLY A 444 33.54 -22.38 35.63
CA GLY A 444 34.56 -23.39 35.37
C GLY A 444 34.99 -23.37 33.90
N ASP A 445 36.22 -22.95 33.62
CA ASP A 445 36.87 -23.09 32.31
C ASP A 445 37.43 -24.50 32.14
N ASP A 446 37.04 -25.20 31.07
CA ASP A 446 37.54 -26.55 30.75
C ASP A 446 37.81 -26.65 29.23
N THR A 447 39.06 -26.36 28.86
CA THR A 447 39.47 -26.13 27.47
C THR A 447 39.73 -27.43 26.72
N ASN A 448 38.83 -27.76 25.77
CA ASN A 448 39.02 -28.88 24.83
C ASN A 448 39.07 -28.40 23.37
N GLU A 449 40.23 -27.93 22.95
CA GLU A 449 40.55 -27.78 21.53
C GLU A 449 40.69 -29.17 20.87
N ASN A 450 39.68 -29.62 20.13
CA ASN A 450 39.87 -30.18 18.79
C ASN A 450 38.52 -30.42 18.09
N GLY A 451 38.21 -29.58 17.10
CA GLY A 451 37.00 -29.74 16.29
C GLY A 451 36.68 -28.49 15.49
N LYS A 452 37.18 -28.41 14.26
CA LYS A 452 36.74 -27.38 13.29
C LYS A 452 35.25 -27.58 12.99
N ARG A 453 34.38 -26.95 13.78
CA ARG A 453 32.95 -26.86 13.47
C ARG A 453 32.82 -26.13 12.14
N SER A 454 32.35 -26.84 11.11
CA SER A 454 32.14 -26.26 9.79
C SER A 454 31.10 -25.16 9.88
N ILE A 455 31.51 -23.91 9.63
CA ILE A 455 30.60 -22.78 9.41
C ILE A 455 29.98 -22.99 8.02
N GLY A 456 29.00 -23.89 7.95
CA GLY A 456 28.69 -24.57 6.69
C GLY A 456 27.40 -25.38 6.70
N ASN A 457 26.31 -24.84 7.27
CA ASN A 457 24.95 -25.20 6.86
C ASN A 457 23.87 -24.19 7.32
N ASN A 458 24.06 -22.90 7.02
CA ASN A 458 23.01 -21.86 7.16
C ASN A 458 21.92 -21.97 6.06
N ASN A 459 21.65 -23.18 5.59
CA ASN A 459 20.72 -23.44 4.50
C ASN A 459 19.34 -23.74 5.06
N ALA A 460 18.40 -22.81 4.81
CA ALA A 460 16.97 -23.06 4.95
C ALA A 460 16.59 -24.35 4.20
N SER A 461 16.23 -25.39 4.95
CA SER A 461 15.89 -26.70 4.37
C SER A 461 14.58 -26.61 3.59
N ILE A 462 14.53 -27.23 2.41
CA ILE A 462 13.31 -27.31 1.58
C ILE A 462 12.15 -27.91 2.38
N ALA A 463 12.42 -28.87 3.28
CA ALA A 463 11.43 -29.44 4.18
C ALA A 463 10.89 -28.41 5.19
N SER A 464 11.75 -27.56 5.74
CA SER A 464 11.34 -26.48 6.66
C SER A 464 10.53 -25.40 5.94
N ILE A 465 10.94 -25.00 4.74
CA ILE A 465 10.20 -24.04 3.91
C ILE A 465 8.82 -24.62 3.57
N ASN A 466 8.73 -25.87 3.10
CA ASN A 466 7.46 -26.54 2.81
C ASN A 466 6.55 -26.65 4.04
N ALA A 467 7.09 -26.90 5.24
CA ALA A 467 6.29 -26.94 6.46
C ALA A 467 5.72 -25.55 6.81
N CYS A 468 6.51 -24.48 6.67
CA CYS A 468 6.02 -23.10 6.85
C CYS A 468 4.95 -22.73 5.80
N LEU A 469 5.14 -23.09 4.53
CA LEU A 469 4.13 -22.87 3.48
C LEU A 469 2.86 -23.68 3.72
N GLN A 470 2.98 -24.92 4.21
CA GLN A 470 1.84 -25.75 4.56
C GLN A 470 1.05 -25.14 5.71
N LEU A 471 1.72 -24.65 6.76
CA LEU A 471 1.10 -23.91 7.86
C LEU A 471 0.38 -22.66 7.35
N LEU A 472 1.00 -21.88 6.47
CA LEU A 472 0.39 -20.69 5.86
C LEU A 472 -0.80 -20.98 4.91
N SER A 473 -1.00 -22.25 4.55
CA SER A 473 -2.08 -22.71 3.66
C SER A 473 -3.26 -23.38 4.37
N ASP A 474 -3.19 -23.54 5.69
CA ASP A 474 -4.10 -24.40 6.46
C ASP A 474 -5.52 -23.82 6.55
N ASP A 475 -6.51 -24.55 6.04
CA ASP A 475 -7.93 -24.16 6.01
C ASP A 475 -8.54 -24.01 7.42
N MET A 476 -7.87 -24.49 8.48
CA MET A 476 -8.32 -24.31 9.87
C MET A 476 -8.01 -22.93 10.48
N GLN A 477 -7.26 -22.07 9.79
CA GLN A 477 -6.88 -20.75 10.30
C GLN A 477 -7.97 -19.70 10.03
N SER A 478 -8.04 -18.67 10.88
CA SER A 478 -8.97 -17.55 10.71
C SER A 478 -8.66 -16.68 9.48
N ILE A 479 -7.41 -16.70 9.02
CA ILE A 479 -6.93 -15.99 7.83
C ILE A 479 -6.04 -16.97 7.04
N GLN A 480 -6.46 -17.35 5.84
CA GLN A 480 -5.67 -18.20 4.95
C GLN A 480 -4.72 -17.33 4.12
N PHE A 481 -3.45 -17.27 4.52
CA PHE A 481 -2.44 -16.42 3.88
C PHE A 481 -2.02 -16.89 2.49
N LEU A 482 -1.98 -18.21 2.27
CA LEU A 482 -1.65 -18.84 0.98
C LEU A 482 -2.68 -19.91 0.62
N LYS A 483 -2.81 -20.20 -0.68
CA LYS A 483 -3.59 -21.33 -1.20
C LYS A 483 -2.75 -22.25 -2.06
N LYS A 484 -3.14 -23.52 -2.12
CA LYS A 484 -2.53 -24.53 -2.99
C LYS A 484 -3.31 -24.65 -4.30
N THR A 485 -2.60 -24.61 -5.41
CA THR A 485 -3.14 -24.94 -6.74
C THR A 485 -3.31 -26.46 -6.89
N SER A 486 -4.08 -26.88 -7.89
CA SER A 486 -4.16 -28.30 -8.31
C SER A 486 -2.83 -28.92 -8.73
N SER A 487 -1.83 -28.09 -9.08
CA SER A 487 -0.46 -28.50 -9.41
C SER A 487 0.48 -28.57 -8.21
N GLY A 488 0.00 -28.30 -6.98
CA GLY A 488 0.78 -28.37 -5.75
C GLY A 488 1.60 -27.11 -5.41
N LYS A 489 1.56 -26.09 -6.28
CA LYS A 489 2.19 -24.78 -6.06
C LYS A 489 1.38 -23.94 -5.07
N TYR A 490 2.01 -22.91 -4.50
CA TYR A 490 1.35 -21.94 -3.62
C TYR A 490 1.07 -20.62 -4.34
N TYR A 491 0.00 -19.92 -3.97
CA TYR A 491 -0.34 -18.57 -4.44
C TYR A 491 -1.03 -17.75 -3.33
N PHE A 492 -1.10 -16.42 -3.49
CA PHE A 492 -1.77 -15.51 -2.56
C PHE A 492 -3.22 -15.24 -3.00
N PRO A 493 -4.24 -15.45 -2.15
CA PRO A 493 -5.62 -15.07 -2.44
C PRO A 493 -5.85 -13.57 -2.14
N PHE A 494 -5.16 -12.67 -2.85
CA PHE A 494 -5.12 -11.23 -2.54
C PHE A 494 -6.50 -10.60 -2.38
N THR A 495 -7.50 -11.02 -3.17
CA THR A 495 -8.88 -10.51 -3.08
C THR A 495 -9.48 -10.67 -1.69
N LYS A 496 -9.30 -11.84 -1.05
CA LYS A 496 -9.87 -12.14 0.28
C LYS A 496 -8.96 -11.70 1.41
N LEU A 497 -7.65 -11.81 1.19
CA LEU A 497 -6.63 -11.43 2.15
C LEU A 497 -6.58 -9.90 2.36
N THR A 498 -6.93 -9.11 1.34
CA THR A 498 -7.10 -7.64 1.45
C THR A 498 -8.35 -7.27 2.24
N GLU A 499 -9.47 -7.98 2.08
CA GLU A 499 -10.68 -7.77 2.90
C GLU A 499 -10.39 -8.07 4.39
N ALA A 500 -9.72 -9.19 4.69
CA ALA A 500 -9.29 -9.55 6.05
C ALA A 500 -8.26 -8.59 6.65
N LEU A 501 -7.32 -8.07 5.85
CA LEU A 501 -6.35 -7.06 6.28
C LEU A 501 -7.04 -5.76 6.74
N LYS A 502 -8.04 -5.27 5.98
CA LYS A 502 -8.82 -4.07 6.36
C LYS A 502 -9.58 -4.30 7.67
N GLU A 503 -10.18 -5.47 7.86
CA GLU A 503 -10.86 -5.81 9.12
C GLU A 503 -9.87 -5.80 10.31
N SER A 504 -8.72 -6.47 10.18
CA SER A 504 -7.74 -6.58 11.26
C SER A 504 -7.10 -5.23 11.63
N VAL A 505 -6.80 -4.37 10.64
CA VAL A 505 -6.25 -3.04 10.90
C VAL A 505 -7.31 -2.11 11.52
N TYR A 506 -8.56 -2.17 11.06
CA TYR A 506 -9.66 -1.42 11.68
C TYR A 506 -9.89 -1.87 13.13
N ASP A 507 -9.89 -3.17 13.40
CA ASP A 507 -10.02 -3.72 14.76
C ASP A 507 -8.90 -3.23 15.70
N GLY A 508 -7.65 -3.23 15.23
CA GLY A 508 -6.51 -2.70 15.99
C GLY A 508 -6.58 -1.18 16.24
N LEU A 509 -7.14 -0.41 15.30
CA LEU A 509 -7.43 1.01 15.50
C LEU A 509 -8.52 1.23 16.57
N ILE A 510 -9.57 0.40 16.59
CA ILE A 510 -10.63 0.47 17.60
C ILE A 510 -10.11 0.04 18.98
N GLU A 511 -9.26 -0.98 19.05
CA GLU A 511 -8.63 -1.41 20.31
C GLU A 511 -7.69 -0.36 20.89
N SER A 512 -6.80 0.20 20.07
CA SER A 512 -5.84 1.22 20.52
C SER A 512 -6.47 2.57 20.88
N THR A 513 -7.60 2.96 20.25
CA THR A 513 -8.26 4.25 20.51
C THR A 513 -9.46 4.20 21.46
N LEU A 514 -10.20 3.09 21.50
CA LEU A 514 -11.41 2.93 22.32
C LEU A 514 -11.31 1.77 23.34
N GLY A 515 -10.21 1.01 23.35
CA GLY A 515 -9.94 -0.07 24.30
C GLY A 515 -10.55 -1.41 23.93
N VAL A 516 -9.96 -2.49 24.47
CA VAL A 516 -10.31 -3.91 24.23
C VAL A 516 -11.82 -4.20 24.36
N SER A 517 -12.50 -3.58 25.34
CA SER A 517 -13.95 -3.72 25.52
C SER A 517 -14.75 -3.23 24.31
N SER A 518 -14.31 -2.17 23.65
CA SER A 518 -14.95 -1.62 22.45
C SER A 518 -14.76 -2.53 21.24
N LEU A 519 -13.57 -3.12 21.09
CA LEU A 519 -13.32 -4.17 20.09
C LEU A 519 -14.19 -5.41 20.34
N ARG A 520 -14.34 -5.84 21.61
CA ARG A 520 -15.19 -6.99 21.97
C ARG A 520 -16.67 -6.78 21.58
N LEU A 521 -17.22 -5.58 21.81
CA LEU A 521 -18.57 -5.25 21.35
C LEU A 521 -18.65 -5.27 19.83
N LEU A 522 -17.70 -4.63 19.14
CA LEU A 522 -17.67 -4.53 17.67
C LEU A 522 -17.66 -5.92 17.02
N ARG A 523 -16.75 -6.80 17.43
CA ARG A 523 -16.67 -8.19 16.93
C ARG A 523 -17.95 -8.97 17.21
N CYS A 524 -18.56 -8.78 18.38
CA CYS A 524 -19.84 -9.43 18.72
C CYS A 524 -20.98 -8.96 17.81
N ILE A 525 -21.06 -7.67 17.49
CA ILE A 525 -22.06 -7.14 16.55
C ILE A 525 -21.79 -7.63 15.12
N ARG A 526 -20.53 -7.60 14.66
CA ARG A 526 -20.11 -8.09 13.32
C ARG A 526 -20.49 -9.57 13.13
N PHE A 527 -20.13 -10.42 14.08
CA PHE A 527 -20.42 -11.87 14.05
C PHE A 527 -21.93 -12.17 14.02
N ASN A 528 -22.73 -11.51 14.86
CA ASN A 528 -24.19 -11.72 14.90
C ASN A 528 -24.93 -11.00 13.77
N ARG A 529 -24.28 -10.10 13.04
CA ARG A 529 -24.78 -9.20 11.97
C ARG A 529 -25.86 -8.19 12.38
N LEU A 530 -26.83 -8.59 13.21
CA LEU A 530 -27.97 -7.78 13.66
C LEU A 530 -28.40 -8.19 15.07
N ILE A 531 -28.20 -7.34 16.08
CA ILE A 531 -28.33 -7.72 17.50
C ILE A 531 -29.06 -6.67 18.36
N THR A 532 -29.84 -7.10 19.37
CA THR A 532 -30.45 -6.18 20.37
C THR A 532 -29.47 -5.86 21.51
N GLU A 533 -29.65 -4.72 22.18
CA GLU A 533 -28.86 -4.36 23.38
C GLU A 533 -28.87 -5.48 24.44
N LYS A 534 -30.06 -6.04 24.76
CA LYS A 534 -30.21 -7.09 25.78
C LYS A 534 -29.40 -8.35 25.46
N THR A 535 -29.44 -8.80 24.20
CA THR A 535 -28.65 -9.96 23.75
C THR A 535 -27.16 -9.64 23.71
N LEU A 536 -26.79 -8.42 23.34
CA LEU A 536 -25.39 -7.98 23.28
C LEU A 536 -24.75 -7.92 24.69
N CYS A 537 -25.47 -7.41 25.70
CA CYS A 537 -25.01 -7.49 27.10
C CYS A 537 -24.73 -8.94 27.53
N SER A 538 -25.65 -9.86 27.19
CA SER A 538 -25.55 -11.28 27.55
C SER A 538 -24.38 -12.01 26.90
N LEU A 539 -23.98 -11.64 25.67
CA LEU A 539 -22.87 -12.28 24.96
C LEU A 539 -21.50 -11.68 25.33
N VAL A 540 -21.45 -10.39 25.66
CA VAL A 540 -20.20 -9.65 25.89
C VAL A 540 -19.73 -9.71 27.35
N LEU A 541 -20.62 -10.14 28.26
CA LEU A 541 -20.40 -10.25 29.71
C LEU A 541 -20.00 -8.91 30.36
N LEU A 542 -20.68 -7.83 29.97
CA LEU A 542 -20.52 -6.49 30.52
C LEU A 542 -21.86 -5.93 31.02
N LYS A 543 -21.80 -4.98 31.95
CA LYS A 543 -22.98 -4.34 32.54
C LYS A 543 -23.66 -3.43 31.52
N ASP A 544 -24.99 -3.43 31.49
CA ASP A 544 -25.83 -2.61 30.60
C ASP A 544 -25.37 -1.16 30.45
N LYS A 545 -25.04 -0.49 31.57
CA LYS A 545 -24.57 0.90 31.58
C LYS A 545 -23.31 1.08 30.72
N ASP A 546 -22.37 0.16 30.84
CA ASP A 546 -21.05 0.23 30.21
C ASP A 546 -21.15 -0.17 28.73
N VAL A 547 -21.95 -1.19 28.42
CA VAL A 547 -22.35 -1.57 27.05
C VAL A 547 -22.98 -0.37 26.33
N ARG A 548 -24.00 0.25 26.92
CA ARG A 548 -24.70 1.41 26.34
C ARG A 548 -23.78 2.62 26.17
N HIS A 549 -22.81 2.83 27.07
CA HIS A 549 -21.79 3.87 26.96
C HIS A 549 -20.80 3.61 25.80
N ILE A 550 -20.33 2.37 25.64
CA ILE A 550 -19.41 1.97 24.56
C ILE A 550 -20.12 2.03 23.19
N ILE A 551 -21.34 1.50 23.07
CA ILE A 551 -22.17 1.62 21.86
C ILE A 551 -22.34 3.09 21.46
N THR A 552 -22.60 3.98 22.43
CA THR A 552 -22.71 5.43 22.19
C THR A 552 -21.40 6.05 21.65
N LYS A 553 -20.22 5.47 21.93
CA LYS A 553 -18.95 5.88 21.31
C LYS A 553 -18.82 5.32 19.90
N LEU A 554 -19.10 4.04 19.69
CA LEU A 554 -19.01 3.37 18.39
C LEU A 554 -19.94 4.02 17.35
N ILE A 555 -21.18 4.36 17.70
CA ILE A 555 -22.10 5.08 16.81
C ILE A 555 -21.56 6.45 16.40
N LYS A 556 -20.87 7.18 17.30
CA LYS A 556 -20.31 8.52 17.01
C LYS A 556 -19.16 8.52 16.01
N ILE A 557 -18.56 7.36 15.73
CA ILE A 557 -17.50 7.18 14.73
C ILE A 557 -17.96 6.28 13.56
N ASN A 558 -19.28 6.15 13.36
CA ASN A 558 -19.91 5.26 12.38
C ASN A 558 -19.44 3.79 12.45
N ALA A 559 -18.92 3.34 13.60
CA ALA A 559 -18.48 1.96 13.81
C ALA A 559 -19.66 1.00 14.03
N VAL A 560 -20.84 1.51 14.42
CA VAL A 560 -22.07 0.74 14.56
C VAL A 560 -23.24 1.59 14.07
N GLU A 561 -24.10 1.02 13.23
CA GLU A 561 -25.34 1.66 12.81
C GLU A 561 -26.53 1.15 13.64
N ILE A 562 -27.49 2.04 13.87
CA ILE A 562 -28.79 1.71 14.45
C ILE A 562 -29.75 1.33 13.32
N GLN A 563 -30.24 0.10 13.34
CA GLN A 563 -31.38 -0.33 12.54
C GLN A 563 -32.66 -0.26 13.38
N GLU A 564 -33.61 0.57 12.94
CA GLU A 564 -34.92 0.67 13.58
C GLU A 564 -35.88 -0.43 13.10
N LEU A 565 -36.62 -1.03 14.03
CA LEU A 565 -37.75 -1.92 13.77
C LEU A 565 -39.01 -1.37 14.47
N PRO A 566 -39.81 -0.52 13.79
CA PRO A 566 -40.98 0.12 14.38
C PRO A 566 -42.16 -0.86 14.51
N LYS A 567 -42.77 -0.96 15.69
CA LYS A 567 -43.98 -1.78 15.91
C LYS A 567 -45.29 -1.08 15.51
N ALA A 568 -45.22 0.18 15.08
CA ALA A 568 -46.37 1.01 14.73
C ALA A 568 -46.00 1.97 13.58
N ASN A 569 -46.99 2.31 12.75
CA ASN A 569 -46.77 3.10 11.51
C ASN A 569 -46.21 4.51 11.75
N ASP A 570 -46.39 5.07 12.95
CA ASP A 570 -45.85 6.39 13.34
C ASP A 570 -44.35 6.38 13.69
N ARG A 571 -43.71 5.20 13.66
CA ARG A 571 -42.28 4.98 13.97
C ARG A 571 -41.80 5.54 15.31
N SER A 572 -42.72 5.81 16.24
CA SER A 572 -42.41 6.41 17.54
C SER A 572 -41.35 5.59 18.29
N ALA A 573 -40.25 6.22 18.68
CA ALA A 573 -39.11 5.58 19.36
C ALA A 573 -39.52 4.74 20.58
N ALA A 574 -40.57 5.16 21.31
CA ALA A 574 -41.11 4.42 22.46
C ALA A 574 -41.78 3.08 22.10
N ARG A 575 -42.07 2.84 20.80
CA ARG A 575 -42.61 1.59 20.25
C ARG A 575 -41.71 0.99 19.15
N THR A 576 -40.47 1.46 19.03
CA THR A 576 -39.45 0.91 18.11
C THR A 576 -38.50 -0.01 18.87
N VAL A 577 -38.11 -1.13 18.26
CA VAL A 577 -36.95 -1.92 18.72
C VAL A 577 -35.73 -1.42 17.96
N PHE A 578 -34.68 -1.07 18.70
CA PHE A 578 -33.40 -0.71 18.12
C PHE A 578 -32.50 -1.94 18.05
N LEU A 579 -31.93 -2.17 16.86
CA LEU A 579 -30.99 -3.23 16.56
C LEU A 579 -29.66 -2.59 16.14
N TYR A 580 -28.55 -3.25 16.44
CA TYR A 580 -27.21 -2.81 16.04
C TYR A 580 -26.72 -3.68 14.90
N LYS A 581 -26.20 -3.04 13.86
CA LYS A 581 -25.53 -3.68 12.71
C LYS A 581 -24.18 -3.04 12.43
N VAL A 582 -23.36 -3.74 11.67
CA VAL A 582 -22.09 -3.27 11.11
C VAL A 582 -22.26 -3.11 9.60
N ASP A 583 -21.80 -1.98 9.05
CA ASP A 583 -21.60 -1.79 7.61
C ASP A 583 -20.14 -1.42 7.37
N GLU A 584 -19.36 -2.41 6.92
CA GLU A 584 -17.92 -2.30 6.70
C GLU A 584 -17.56 -1.19 5.71
N ARG A 585 -18.44 -0.88 4.73
CA ARG A 585 -18.17 0.18 3.74
C ARG A 585 -18.19 1.55 4.42
N HIS A 586 -19.20 1.82 5.23
CA HIS A 586 -19.30 3.08 5.97
C HIS A 586 -18.23 3.18 7.08
N GLN A 587 -17.89 2.06 7.74
CA GLN A 587 -16.79 1.99 8.70
C GLN A 587 -15.44 2.38 8.07
N TYR A 588 -15.06 1.71 6.98
CA TYR A 588 -13.78 1.91 6.33
C TYR A 588 -13.71 3.28 5.65
N GLN A 589 -14.77 3.75 5.00
CA GLN A 589 -14.80 5.09 4.41
C GLN A 589 -14.69 6.20 5.47
N TYR A 590 -15.38 6.07 6.62
CA TYR A 590 -15.26 7.05 7.70
C TYR A 590 -13.85 7.05 8.31
N MET A 591 -13.22 5.87 8.47
CA MET A 591 -11.84 5.78 8.95
C MET A 591 -10.85 6.36 7.92
N GLU A 592 -11.02 6.06 6.63
CA GLU A 592 -10.23 6.60 5.54
C GLU A 592 -10.24 8.13 5.51
N ASP A 593 -11.43 8.75 5.56
CA ASP A 593 -11.59 10.21 5.58
C ASP A 593 -11.04 10.82 6.89
N ASN A 594 -11.17 10.15 8.04
CA ASN A 594 -10.59 10.58 9.32
C ASN A 594 -9.05 10.54 9.29
N LEU A 595 -8.45 9.44 8.82
CA LEU A 595 -7.00 9.31 8.67
C LEU A 595 -6.46 10.37 7.67
N CYS A 596 -7.14 10.54 6.53
CA CYS A 596 -6.84 11.57 5.54
C CYS A 596 -6.86 13.00 6.13
N TRP A 597 -7.84 13.33 6.99
CA TRP A 597 -7.90 14.63 7.64
C TRP A 597 -6.75 14.84 8.63
N ASN A 598 -6.38 13.79 9.38
CA ASN A 598 -5.28 13.87 10.34
C ASN A 598 -3.91 14.02 9.64
N MET A 599 -3.67 13.35 8.49
CA MET A 599 -2.49 13.59 7.65
C MET A 599 -2.41 15.04 7.19
N ALA A 600 -3.51 15.57 6.64
CA ALA A 600 -3.60 16.96 6.20
C ALA A 600 -3.35 17.96 7.33
N ASN A 601 -3.87 17.68 8.54
CA ASN A 601 -3.65 18.50 9.73
C ASN A 601 -2.19 18.44 10.20
N LEU A 602 -1.51 17.30 10.12
CA LEU A 602 -0.06 17.21 10.39
C LEU A 602 0.74 18.07 9.41
N ILE A 603 0.48 17.97 8.10
CA ILE A 603 1.15 18.76 7.06
C ILE A 603 0.91 20.26 7.29
N ASN A 604 -0.33 20.67 7.55
CA ASN A 604 -0.69 22.06 7.85
C ASN A 604 -0.03 22.57 9.15
N LYS A 605 0.20 21.71 10.14
CA LYS A 605 0.95 22.06 11.37
C LYS A 605 2.44 22.23 11.12
N ILE A 606 3.04 21.44 10.24
CA ILE A 606 4.44 21.64 9.81
C ILE A 606 4.55 22.99 9.08
N GLU A 607 3.64 23.28 8.14
CA GLU A 607 3.66 24.55 7.41
C GLU A 607 3.50 25.76 8.36
N LEU A 608 2.50 25.73 9.25
CA LEU A 608 2.27 26.79 10.24
C LEU A 608 3.42 26.92 11.25
N LEU A 609 4.14 25.83 11.55
CA LEU A 609 5.36 25.87 12.37
C LEU A 609 6.52 26.55 11.61
N LYS A 610 6.69 26.29 10.31
CA LYS A 610 7.67 27.02 9.47
C LYS A 610 7.31 28.49 9.34
N GLU A 611 6.04 28.81 9.07
CA GLU A 611 5.56 30.18 8.93
C GLU A 611 5.79 31.00 10.22
N LYS A 612 5.43 30.47 11.39
CA LYS A 612 5.66 31.14 12.69
C LYS A 612 7.14 31.33 13.03
N ASN A 613 8.06 30.59 12.40
CA ASN A 613 9.51 30.69 12.61
C ASN A 613 10.28 31.24 11.38
N LYS A 614 9.57 31.75 10.37
CA LYS A 614 10.15 32.10 9.05
C LYS A 614 11.34 33.05 9.13
N VAL A 615 11.35 34.01 10.06
CA VAL A 615 12.47 34.95 10.24
C VAL A 615 13.76 34.24 10.67
N LEU A 616 13.67 33.18 11.46
CA LEU A 616 14.81 32.36 11.88
C LEU A 616 15.27 31.42 10.74
N LEU A 617 14.32 30.78 10.05
CA LEU A 617 14.65 29.93 8.89
C LEU A 617 15.35 30.75 7.78
N ASN A 618 14.79 31.90 7.41
CA ASN A 618 15.41 32.88 6.49
C ASN A 618 16.77 33.44 6.96
N LYS A 619 17.16 33.25 8.23
CA LYS A 619 18.49 33.61 8.76
C LYS A 619 19.49 32.47 8.57
N VAL A 620 19.03 31.23 8.74
CA VAL A 620 19.81 29.99 8.56
C VAL A 620 20.06 29.69 7.08
N GLU A 621 19.04 29.87 6.22
CA GLU A 621 19.06 29.64 4.77
C GLU A 621 19.99 30.58 3.97
N ARG A 622 20.77 31.44 4.64
CA ARG A 622 21.73 32.34 3.97
C ARG A 622 23.09 31.68 3.81
N ASP A 623 23.71 31.85 2.65
CA ASP A 623 25.06 31.34 2.33
C ASP A 623 26.16 31.76 3.33
N ASP A 624 25.98 32.87 4.04
CA ASP A 624 26.93 33.35 5.07
C ASP A 624 26.70 32.78 6.48
N VAL A 625 25.62 32.01 6.68
CA VAL A 625 25.23 31.37 7.95
C VAL A 625 25.14 29.84 7.83
N ALA A 626 24.72 29.33 6.68
CA ALA A 626 24.57 27.91 6.39
C ALA A 626 25.87 27.12 6.69
N GLY A 627 25.75 26.03 7.45
CA GLY A 627 26.92 25.22 7.87
C GLY A 627 27.81 25.86 8.96
N LYS A 628 27.51 27.08 9.40
CA LYS A 628 28.17 27.80 10.52
C LYS A 628 27.18 28.23 11.62
N GLU A 629 26.05 27.54 11.68
CA GLU A 629 24.95 27.80 12.61
C GLU A 629 25.41 27.86 14.08
N GLU A 630 26.33 27.00 14.50
CA GLU A 630 26.82 26.97 15.89
C GLU A 630 27.80 28.10 16.24
N GLU A 631 28.37 28.81 15.25
CA GLU A 631 29.23 29.98 15.45
C GLU A 631 28.48 31.31 15.33
N LEU A 632 27.43 31.37 14.50
CA LEU A 632 26.81 32.62 14.03
C LEU A 632 25.39 32.88 14.57
N LEU A 633 24.71 31.87 15.13
CA LEU A 633 23.43 32.02 15.81
C LEU A 633 23.62 32.25 17.31
N LEU A 634 22.67 32.95 17.94
CA LEU A 634 22.61 33.01 19.40
C LEU A 634 22.19 31.64 19.94
N THR A 635 22.65 31.27 21.14
CA THR A 635 22.31 29.98 21.77
C THR A 635 20.81 29.77 21.96
N SER A 636 20.04 30.86 22.10
CA SER A 636 18.57 30.85 22.09
C SER A 636 17.97 30.50 20.72
N GLU A 637 18.48 31.10 19.64
CA GLU A 637 18.08 30.82 18.26
C GLU A 637 18.43 29.38 17.86
N LEU A 638 19.63 28.92 18.24
CA LEU A 638 20.11 27.55 17.99
C LEU A 638 19.26 26.50 18.73
N ASN A 639 18.89 26.76 19.99
CA ASN A 639 17.96 25.88 20.72
C ASN A 639 16.55 25.89 20.10
N GLN A 640 16.07 27.04 19.63
CA GLN A 640 14.81 27.15 18.90
C GLN A 640 14.86 26.38 17.56
N LEU A 641 15.97 26.45 16.83
CA LEU A 641 16.20 25.72 15.57
C LEU A 641 16.23 24.21 15.79
N LYS A 642 16.94 23.72 16.82
CA LYS A 642 16.96 22.29 17.18
C LYS A 642 15.56 21.79 17.55
N MET A 643 14.78 22.56 18.31
CA MET A 643 13.37 22.27 18.61
C MET A 643 12.45 22.30 17.36
N ILE A 644 12.70 23.18 16.39
CA ILE A 644 11.96 23.24 15.12
C ILE A 644 12.20 21.96 14.32
N ASN A 645 13.47 21.60 14.10
CA ASN A 645 13.87 20.43 13.33
C ASN A 645 13.35 19.12 13.97
N GLU A 646 13.51 18.95 15.28
CA GLU A 646 12.98 17.79 16.01
C GLU A 646 11.45 17.65 15.85
N ARG A 647 10.70 18.75 15.94
CA ARG A 647 9.23 18.76 15.76
C ARG A 647 8.82 18.48 14.32
N GLU A 648 9.56 18.97 13.34
CA GLU A 648 9.34 18.68 11.93
C GLU A 648 9.58 17.20 11.63
N MET A 649 10.74 16.67 12.00
CA MET A 649 11.11 15.26 11.82
C MET A 649 10.12 14.32 12.55
N SER A 650 9.77 14.63 13.81
CA SER A 650 8.75 13.90 14.56
C SER A 650 7.37 13.93 13.86
N SER A 651 7.03 15.04 13.20
CA SER A 651 5.76 15.17 12.46
C SER A 651 5.77 14.39 11.15
N PHE A 652 6.90 14.29 10.44
CA PHE A 652 7.05 13.41 9.27
C PHE A 652 7.03 11.93 9.65
N VAL A 653 7.71 11.52 10.73
CA VAL A 653 7.63 10.14 11.25
C VAL A 653 6.19 9.79 11.64
N ARG A 654 5.43 10.73 12.21
CA ARG A 654 3.99 10.57 12.49
C ARG A 654 3.16 10.52 11.21
N LEU A 655 3.50 11.29 10.18
CA LEU A 655 2.83 11.27 8.88
C LEU A 655 2.96 9.90 8.21
N ASN A 656 4.18 9.34 8.11
CA ASN A 656 4.44 8.04 7.49
C ASN A 656 3.74 6.88 8.25
N ARG A 657 3.77 6.90 9.59
CA ARG A 657 3.02 5.94 10.44
C ARG A 657 1.50 6.03 10.26
N LEU A 658 0.98 7.15 9.77
CA LEU A 658 -0.44 7.35 9.49
C LEU A 658 -0.76 6.96 8.03
N LEU A 659 0.16 7.29 7.11
CA LEU A 659 0.11 6.93 5.70
C LEU A 659 0.04 5.40 5.52
N SER A 660 0.82 4.64 6.31
CA SER A 660 0.76 3.18 6.31
C SER A 660 -0.54 2.59 6.86
N LEU A 661 -1.28 3.33 7.70
CA LEU A 661 -2.63 2.95 8.14
C LEU A 661 -3.71 3.33 7.11
N TRP A 662 -3.50 4.44 6.38
CA TRP A 662 -4.43 4.91 5.35
C TRP A 662 -4.35 4.09 4.06
N GLU A 663 -3.15 3.68 3.65
CA GLU A 663 -2.95 2.92 2.40
C GLU A 663 -3.69 1.57 2.42
N VAL A 664 -3.76 0.91 3.58
CA VAL A 664 -4.53 -0.33 3.78
C VAL A 664 -6.00 -0.19 3.36
N PHE A 665 -6.62 0.99 3.58
CA PHE A 665 -8.01 1.21 3.18
C PHE A 665 -8.17 1.48 1.66
N GLN A 666 -7.10 1.92 0.96
CA GLN A 666 -7.12 2.16 -0.49
C GLN A 666 -7.06 0.87 -1.35
N PHE A 667 -6.59 -0.24 -0.79
CA PHE A 667 -6.27 -1.49 -1.51
C PHE A 667 -7.47 -2.20 -2.16
#